data_AF-A0A6L6U9N7-F1
#
_entry.id   AF-A0A6L6U9N7-F1
#
_cell.length_a   1.000
_cell.length_b   1.000
_cell.length_c   1.000
_cell.angle_alpha   90.00
_cell.angle_beta   90.00
_cell.angle_gamma   90.00
#
_symmetry.space_group_name_H-M   'P 1'
#
loop_
_entity.id
_entity.type
_entity.pdbx_description
1 polymer ?
#
loop_
_entity_poly.entity_id
_entity_poly.type
_entity_poly.pdbx_seq_one_letter_code
_entity_poly.pdbx_strand_id
1 'polypeptide(L)'
;MKKTLSLFLTFFTIIAFSQQKYQSLLWEISGNGLEKPSYLYGTMHVSKKVAFRLDDVFYKALEDSDCIALESDPTTWPGFNYEMMLDQMTAYTNNNNEFYTNLFKLMHPEEMAIRGSVRMDNNAVNAYLYRKNYGSDNFEEETYLDMFIFQAGKKNNKDIYALEDLAESRYLTTKAAYNANKKELDPWVQKLYAKENPYLIQENLYRDRNLDLLDSIGAGVNTEFYRENMLYIRNKNMVVALIELMPTKSVFAGVGAAHLPGEQGMINMLRKRGYTVKSLTSEQTDYSKTEKTKLDSLFIPPVLKRHSTPDNFISINTYDELREFSYGGQKYYLDPDMTNGAYLTMNRISRFLYLPNEKENITLQDIDHLLYEDIPGDIIKKEELTAPYPGISIVNKTKKGEFQKYHIYQTPLEIIIIKFAGRSDFVLKHQNKIFDSITLKTPTSKTKLFVSPHKKFQVDFPEYYVSSNMNNFGKKLIEGYKNDAYYFVEEAVLNDISYIEEDSFEAKYFHHALYKNYKLEEKEGGFKAGDYKTYESKALLDATSQKHLHLKTIVKDGSYYLLGYVGTKEDDKNAFFKSFKFNKTDYSGFNKVIDTSLHFSVHTNSKAPAPNPYGYGYGYNTGKKDKAYEKKVNETTYSTQANEQIYITRTKYHDLQMFHNIDSVWANLEKQVNYGGYYFDAKKGFKISNRNSTNKDSIYTHRFSYTDSSSAKQVLVKNILKKGVLFELKTLVDSISGPSKFVTEFYDSFTPIDTLMGKSVLKDKTGQFFEALRAKDSIILESYGLIKFKKHNSKEIVSVLKDFEFDKERLDIKSYLVGQLIEIDLKNNLPFIKQLYLDSYSDTQTQTAILDGLFESNNKENYNLALELMERDLPLGSVSSMFYNYYRKDSLQLKATLFPKILEYSTISEYKQPLYNLLARVKDSGYIKTKSYKKYKNQLINDGKIEVKRSLGNNSYGYNSYSYSLATFVRLIFPYRKERSAQDFFEKLLNVDDTNALVKYYVLLTKAKEAIPAKLTQKLIDDEENLYLVIEELNDAKLLKKLKSFKINQQQFAKSKLLSDANFEKETDSVQFLFKREFKTDKGHKDAVMYFFKIDKDDDYSGKVEALHYISFIKPKDPTELVVDYYSKSESYGTIVDKTKELEEQYTEIINLAIYKDRERVTPSGNGNYYDY
;
A
#
# COMPACT_ATOMS: atom_id res chain seq x y z
N MET A 1 65.85 -57.42 -50.33
CA MET A 1 64.51 -57.02 -49.81
C MET A 1 64.31 -57.61 -48.41
N LYS A 2 64.60 -56.84 -47.36
CA LYS A 2 64.38 -57.18 -45.92
C LYS A 2 64.36 -55.88 -45.09
N LYS A 3 63.57 -55.88 -43.99
CA LYS A 3 63.46 -54.96 -42.83
C LYS A 3 62.91 -53.52 -43.04
N THR A 4 61.70 -53.25 -42.49
CA THR A 4 61.21 -52.06 -41.71
C THR A 4 59.69 -51.87 -41.90
N LEU A 5 58.87 -52.13 -40.88
CA LEU A 5 57.62 -51.40 -40.50
C LEU A 5 56.89 -52.19 -39.38
N SER A 6 56.80 -51.63 -38.17
CA SER A 6 55.73 -51.90 -37.18
C SER A 6 56.00 -51.09 -35.91
N LEU A 7 55.52 -49.85 -35.90
CA LEU A 7 55.53 -48.93 -34.76
C LEU A 7 54.18 -48.20 -34.75
N PHE A 8 53.10 -48.91 -34.43
CA PHE A 8 51.75 -48.35 -34.24
C PHE A 8 50.88 -49.39 -33.50
N LEU A 9 50.61 -49.14 -32.21
CA LEU A 9 49.55 -49.67 -31.31
C LEU A 9 50.09 -50.01 -29.90
N THR A 10 50.27 -49.00 -29.06
CA THR A 10 49.99 -49.07 -27.60
C THR A 10 50.00 -47.64 -27.03
N PHE A 11 49.00 -46.86 -27.44
CA PHE A 11 48.64 -45.58 -26.86
C PHE A 11 47.12 -45.60 -26.68
N PHE A 12 46.62 -46.14 -25.58
CA PHE A 12 45.21 -46.03 -25.21
C PHE A 12 45.03 -46.02 -23.68
N THR A 13 44.52 -44.88 -23.20
CA THR A 13 43.62 -44.69 -22.06
C THR A 13 44.11 -45.01 -20.64
N ILE A 14 44.73 -44.01 -20.00
CA ILE A 14 44.31 -43.62 -18.65
C ILE A 14 43.38 -42.42 -18.84
N ILE A 15 42.08 -42.71 -18.96
CA ILE A 15 41.05 -41.68 -18.78
C ILE A 15 41.14 -41.30 -17.30
N ALA A 16 41.74 -40.14 -17.02
CA ALA A 16 41.51 -39.48 -15.75
C ALA A 16 40.02 -39.07 -15.74
N PHE A 17 39.15 -39.98 -15.29
CA PHE A 17 37.86 -39.56 -14.79
C PHE A 17 38.15 -38.55 -13.69
N SER A 18 37.69 -37.31 -13.88
CA SER A 18 37.64 -36.33 -12.80
C SER A 18 36.92 -36.99 -11.62
N GLN A 19 37.66 -37.42 -10.60
CA GLN A 19 37.06 -37.94 -9.38
C GLN A 19 36.16 -36.86 -8.81
N GLN A 20 34.91 -37.21 -8.51
CA GLN A 20 34.03 -36.32 -7.76
C GLN A 20 34.69 -36.03 -6.41
N LYS A 21 34.91 -34.74 -6.12
CA LYS A 21 35.66 -34.25 -4.98
C LYS A 21 34.81 -34.29 -3.70
N TYR A 22 33.48 -34.15 -3.83
CA TYR A 22 32.54 -34.10 -2.72
C TYR A 22 31.41 -35.14 -2.89
N GLN A 23 31.77 -36.42 -2.75
CA GLN A 23 30.85 -37.56 -2.91
C GLN A 23 30.45 -38.18 -1.56
N SER A 24 29.92 -37.37 -0.63
CA SER A 24 29.29 -37.82 0.62
C SER A 24 28.46 -36.69 1.26
N LEU A 25 27.46 -37.07 2.07
CA LEU A 25 26.70 -36.16 2.92
C LEU A 25 27.28 -36.05 4.34
N LEU A 26 28.06 -37.04 4.81
CA LEU A 26 28.66 -37.05 6.15
C LEU A 26 30.18 -36.92 6.06
N TRP A 27 30.74 -36.04 6.88
CA TRP A 27 32.17 -35.73 6.91
C TRP A 27 32.70 -35.75 8.34
N GLU A 28 33.78 -36.47 8.60
CA GLU A 28 34.52 -36.45 9.86
C GLU A 28 35.52 -35.30 9.86
N ILE A 29 35.58 -34.55 10.96
CA ILE A 29 36.52 -33.47 11.24
C ILE A 29 37.45 -33.93 12.36
N SER A 30 38.75 -33.96 12.11
CA SER A 30 39.77 -34.38 13.06
C SER A 30 41.08 -33.58 12.89
N GLY A 31 42.06 -33.81 13.78
CA GLY A 31 43.32 -33.07 13.79
C GLY A 31 43.19 -31.67 14.42
N ASN A 32 44.20 -30.83 14.23
CA ASN A 32 44.27 -29.47 14.79
C ASN A 32 44.00 -29.38 16.32
N GLY A 33 44.46 -30.38 17.08
CA GLY A 33 44.33 -30.43 18.54
C GLY A 33 43.00 -30.97 19.08
N LEU A 34 42.10 -31.48 18.22
CA LEU A 34 40.85 -32.12 18.67
C LEU A 34 41.13 -33.47 19.36
N GLU A 35 40.61 -33.66 20.58
CA GLU A 35 40.70 -34.92 21.33
C GLU A 35 39.75 -36.00 20.80
N LYS A 36 38.57 -35.59 20.32
CA LYS A 36 37.57 -36.45 19.67
C LYS A 36 37.21 -35.88 18.30
N PRO A 37 36.91 -36.73 17.30
CA PRO A 37 36.40 -36.25 16.02
C PRO A 37 35.06 -35.54 16.21
N SER A 38 34.77 -34.59 15.33
CA SER A 38 33.44 -33.99 15.15
C SER A 38 32.92 -34.32 13.76
N TYR A 39 31.64 -34.12 13.49
CA TYR A 39 30.99 -34.54 12.27
C TYR A 39 30.20 -33.40 11.65
N LEU A 40 30.26 -33.28 10.32
CA LEU A 40 29.52 -32.30 9.53
C LEU A 40 28.64 -33.05 8.53
N TYR A 41 27.33 -32.86 8.65
CA TYR A 41 26.32 -33.53 7.85
C TYR A 41 25.53 -32.53 6.99
N GLY A 42 25.39 -32.84 5.70
CA GLY A 42 24.63 -32.06 4.73
C GLY A 42 23.15 -32.44 4.72
N THR A 43 22.28 -31.62 5.32
CA THR A 43 20.83 -31.85 5.39
C THR A 43 20.10 -31.39 4.12
N MET A 44 18.86 -31.84 3.96
CA MET A 44 17.90 -31.27 3.02
C MET A 44 16.61 -30.93 3.78
N HIS A 45 16.15 -29.68 3.66
CA HIS A 45 15.07 -29.07 4.44
C HIS A 45 13.64 -29.56 4.10
N VAL A 46 13.45 -30.86 3.93
CA VAL A 46 12.18 -31.49 3.50
C VAL A 46 11.86 -32.73 4.33
N SER A 47 10.57 -33.08 4.39
CA SER A 47 10.05 -34.31 5.01
C SER A 47 10.17 -35.55 4.10
N LYS A 48 10.61 -35.40 2.85
CA LYS A 48 10.64 -36.52 1.88
C LYS A 48 11.58 -37.63 2.32
N LYS A 49 11.16 -38.89 2.11
CA LYS A 49 11.91 -40.11 2.45
C LYS A 49 13.33 -40.17 1.87
N VAL A 50 13.58 -39.51 0.74
CA VAL A 50 14.93 -39.41 0.15
C VAL A 50 15.94 -38.76 1.09
N ALA A 51 15.51 -37.80 1.93
CA ALA A 51 16.36 -37.16 2.92
C ALA A 51 16.74 -38.10 4.08
N PHE A 52 15.92 -39.12 4.33
CA PHE A 52 16.06 -40.07 5.44
C PHE A 52 16.71 -41.40 5.05
N ARG A 53 17.37 -41.46 3.88
CA ARG A 53 18.24 -42.59 3.50
C ARG A 53 19.57 -42.50 4.25
N LEU A 54 19.49 -42.61 5.58
CA LEU A 54 20.60 -42.44 6.52
C LEU A 54 21.31 -43.77 6.74
N ASP A 55 22.63 -43.78 6.52
CA ASP A 55 23.48 -44.95 6.68
C ASP A 55 23.78 -45.26 8.16
N ASP A 56 24.31 -46.45 8.45
CA ASP A 56 24.74 -46.82 9.81
C ASP A 56 25.73 -45.82 10.43
N VAL A 57 26.66 -45.27 9.63
CA VAL A 57 27.64 -44.27 10.11
C VAL A 57 27.00 -42.95 10.56
N PHE A 58 25.81 -42.60 10.05
CA PHE A 58 25.09 -41.41 10.52
C PHE A 58 24.67 -41.58 11.98
N TYR A 59 24.03 -42.71 12.31
CA TYR A 59 23.55 -42.98 13.66
C TYR A 59 24.69 -43.16 14.66
N LYS A 60 25.79 -43.81 14.24
CA LYS A 60 27.00 -43.92 15.06
C LYS A 60 27.61 -42.55 15.37
N ALA A 61 27.82 -41.72 14.34
CA ALA A 61 28.36 -40.37 14.53
C ALA A 61 27.44 -39.50 15.42
N LEU A 62 26.12 -39.62 15.25
CA LEU A 62 25.15 -38.90 16.08
C LEU A 62 25.23 -39.33 17.55
N GLU A 63 25.37 -40.64 17.80
CA GLU A 63 25.50 -41.21 19.14
C GLU A 63 26.85 -40.84 19.81
N ASP A 64 27.96 -40.97 19.07
CA ASP A 64 29.33 -40.74 19.53
C ASP A 64 29.63 -39.27 19.84
N SER A 65 28.82 -38.34 19.31
CA SER A 65 28.98 -36.90 19.52
C SER A 65 28.49 -36.45 20.90
N ASP A 66 29.20 -35.52 21.53
CA ASP A 66 28.83 -34.98 22.85
C ASP A 66 27.67 -33.95 22.75
N CYS A 67 27.55 -33.23 21.63
CA CYS A 67 26.48 -32.26 21.38
C CYS A 67 26.04 -32.18 19.91
N ILE A 68 24.91 -31.50 19.67
CA ILE A 68 24.37 -31.21 18.34
C ILE A 68 24.58 -29.72 18.03
N ALA A 69 24.97 -29.41 16.80
CA ALA A 69 24.96 -28.05 16.27
C ALA A 69 24.11 -27.97 14.99
N LEU A 70 23.26 -26.97 14.86
CA LEU A 70 22.41 -26.74 13.69
C LEU A 70 22.55 -25.29 13.21
N GLU A 71 22.10 -24.98 11.99
CA GLU A 71 22.11 -23.59 11.48
C GLU A 71 21.44 -22.62 12.46
N SER A 72 20.34 -23.04 13.12
CA SER A 72 19.70 -22.30 14.20
C SER A 72 19.06 -23.26 15.20
N ASP A 73 18.83 -22.80 16.43
CA ASP A 73 18.14 -23.58 17.48
C ASP A 73 16.62 -23.52 17.29
N PRO A 74 15.93 -24.65 17.00
CA PRO A 74 14.50 -24.68 16.80
C PRO A 74 13.65 -24.22 17.99
N THR A 75 14.19 -24.25 19.21
CA THR A 75 13.47 -23.78 20.42
C THR A 75 13.27 -22.26 20.43
N THR A 76 14.06 -21.52 19.66
CA THR A 76 13.98 -20.05 19.58
C THR A 76 12.98 -19.54 18.54
N TRP A 77 12.55 -20.41 17.62
CA TRP A 77 11.76 -20.01 16.46
C TRP A 77 10.35 -19.52 16.80
N PRO A 78 9.58 -20.12 17.73
CA PRO A 78 8.23 -19.64 18.03
C PRO A 78 8.21 -18.17 18.48
N GLY A 79 9.13 -17.79 19.37
CA GLY A 79 9.28 -16.40 19.82
C GLY A 79 9.70 -15.46 18.70
N PHE A 80 10.74 -15.83 17.94
CA PHE A 80 11.24 -14.99 16.84
C PHE A 80 10.18 -14.78 15.74
N ASN A 81 9.50 -15.84 15.31
CA ASN A 81 8.48 -15.74 14.27
C ASN A 81 7.21 -15.05 14.75
N TYR A 82 6.84 -15.16 16.03
CA TYR A 82 5.74 -14.38 16.61
C TYR A 82 5.96 -12.89 16.39
N GLU A 83 7.15 -12.40 16.76
CA GLU A 83 7.52 -10.99 16.59
C GLU A 83 7.49 -10.57 15.12
N MET A 84 8.08 -11.38 14.23
CA MET A 84 8.09 -11.10 12.80
C MET A 84 6.69 -11.06 12.18
N MET A 85 5.78 -11.96 12.61
CA MET A 85 4.40 -11.99 12.13
C MET A 85 3.60 -10.78 12.63
N LEU A 86 3.79 -10.35 13.88
CA LEU A 86 3.15 -9.13 14.40
C LEU A 86 3.53 -7.88 13.60
N ASP A 87 4.81 -7.74 13.25
CA ASP A 87 5.28 -6.63 12.41
C ASP A 87 4.61 -6.64 11.03
N GLN A 88 4.43 -7.82 10.43
CA GLN A 88 3.71 -7.96 9.16
C GLN A 88 2.23 -7.62 9.31
N MET A 89 1.53 -8.16 10.32
CA MET A 89 0.11 -7.87 10.56
C MET A 89 -0.14 -6.38 10.80
N THR A 90 0.79 -5.69 11.47
CA THR A 90 0.77 -4.24 11.69
C THR A 90 0.79 -3.45 10.38
N ALA A 91 1.47 -3.95 9.34
CA ALA A 91 1.53 -3.28 8.03
C ALA A 91 0.22 -3.38 7.22
N TYR A 92 -0.69 -4.30 7.57
CA TYR A 92 -1.93 -4.59 6.82
C TYR A 92 -3.20 -3.96 7.42
N THR A 93 -3.10 -3.07 8.41
CA THR A 93 -4.28 -2.52 9.12
C THR A 93 -5.08 -1.45 8.38
N ASN A 94 -4.85 -1.22 7.08
CA ASN A 94 -5.58 -0.23 6.30
C ASN A 94 -6.83 -0.86 5.66
N ASN A 95 -7.92 -0.92 6.43
CA ASN A 95 -9.25 -1.15 5.85
C ASN A 95 -9.70 0.15 5.19
N ASN A 96 -9.57 0.18 3.87
CA ASN A 96 -9.97 1.30 3.04
C ASN A 96 -11.51 1.40 2.97
N ASN A 97 -12.24 0.29 2.88
CA ASN A 97 -13.70 0.33 2.79
C ASN A 97 -14.38 0.32 4.17
N GLU A 98 -15.50 1.04 4.29
CA GLU A 98 -16.30 1.19 5.51
C GLU A 98 -15.47 1.57 6.74
N PHE A 99 -14.68 2.65 6.62
CA PHE A 99 -13.72 3.05 7.65
C PHE A 99 -14.36 3.20 9.03
N TYR A 100 -15.36 4.07 9.19
CA TYR A 100 -15.97 4.35 10.50
C TYR A 100 -16.69 3.14 11.06
N THR A 101 -17.30 2.33 10.19
CA THR A 101 -17.98 1.09 10.59
C THR A 101 -16.95 0.05 11.05
N ASN A 102 -16.00 -0.31 10.19
CA ASN A 102 -15.03 -1.38 10.43
C ASN A 102 -14.02 -1.06 11.53
N LEU A 103 -13.76 0.21 11.82
CA LEU A 103 -12.84 0.59 12.88
C LEU A 103 -13.30 0.03 14.24
N PHE A 104 -14.60 0.13 14.55
CA PHE A 104 -15.19 -0.31 15.82
C PHE A 104 -16.16 -1.49 15.72
N LYS A 105 -16.34 -2.07 14.52
CA LYS A 105 -17.21 -3.23 14.33
C LYS A 105 -16.74 -4.40 15.20
N LEU A 106 -17.64 -4.87 16.05
CA LEU A 106 -17.50 -6.11 16.81
C LEU A 106 -18.39 -7.16 16.14
N MET A 107 -17.76 -8.12 15.45
CA MET A 107 -18.45 -9.14 14.67
C MET A 107 -18.74 -10.37 15.52
N HIS A 108 -20.01 -10.76 15.60
CA HIS A 108 -20.40 -12.04 16.20
C HIS A 108 -19.71 -13.22 15.49
N PRO A 109 -19.38 -14.28 16.23
CA PRO A 109 -18.73 -15.44 15.63
C PRO A 109 -19.68 -16.14 14.67
N GLU A 110 -19.19 -16.40 13.45
CA GLU A 110 -19.91 -17.21 12.46
C GLU A 110 -19.61 -18.70 12.63
N GLU A 111 -20.51 -19.57 12.16
CA GLU A 111 -20.33 -21.02 12.24
C GLU A 111 -18.98 -21.44 11.64
N MET A 112 -18.65 -20.96 10.44
CA MET A 112 -17.39 -21.27 9.75
C MET A 112 -16.14 -20.88 10.56
N ALA A 113 -16.20 -19.81 11.35
CA ALA A 113 -15.11 -19.43 12.24
C ALA A 113 -14.91 -20.45 13.38
N ILE A 114 -16.00 -20.95 13.97
CA ILE A 114 -15.95 -22.00 15.00
C ILE A 114 -15.44 -23.32 14.39
N ARG A 115 -16.00 -23.74 13.25
CA ARG A 115 -15.59 -24.96 12.53
C ARG A 115 -14.12 -24.92 12.16
N GLY A 116 -13.67 -23.78 11.62
CA GLY A 116 -12.25 -23.52 11.33
C GLY A 116 -11.38 -23.68 12.57
N SER A 117 -11.82 -23.17 13.72
CA SER A 117 -11.08 -23.25 14.99
C SER A 117 -11.01 -24.67 15.57
N VAL A 118 -12.06 -25.49 15.40
CA VAL A 118 -12.08 -26.90 15.82
C VAL A 118 -11.20 -27.77 14.92
N ARG A 119 -11.33 -27.58 13.59
CA ARG A 119 -10.56 -28.32 12.56
C ARG A 119 -9.09 -27.95 12.51
N MET A 120 -8.69 -26.84 13.12
CA MET A 120 -7.42 -26.19 12.81
C MET A 120 -6.21 -27.11 13.04
N ASP A 121 -5.50 -27.42 11.96
CA ASP A 121 -4.13 -27.90 11.95
C ASP A 121 -3.29 -26.81 11.28
N ASN A 122 -2.78 -25.89 12.12
CA ASN A 122 -2.21 -24.63 11.66
C ASN A 122 -0.98 -24.84 10.77
N ASN A 123 -0.89 -24.12 9.66
CA ASN A 123 0.29 -24.12 8.77
C ASN A 123 1.60 -23.80 9.51
N ALA A 124 1.56 -22.99 10.56
CA ALA A 124 2.71 -22.72 11.43
C ALA A 124 3.17 -23.98 12.19
N VAL A 125 2.24 -24.81 12.69
CA VAL A 125 2.58 -26.12 13.29
C VAL A 125 3.29 -26.97 12.25
N ASN A 126 2.74 -27.05 11.04
CA ASN A 126 3.38 -27.76 9.93
C ASN A 126 4.77 -27.20 9.65
N ALA A 127 4.93 -25.88 9.52
CA ALA A 127 6.21 -25.23 9.24
C ALA A 127 7.27 -25.47 10.33
N TYR A 128 6.87 -25.52 11.60
CA TYR A 128 7.76 -25.79 12.72
C TYR A 128 8.16 -27.26 12.81
N LEU A 129 7.18 -28.16 12.87
CA LEU A 129 7.39 -29.53 13.30
C LEU A 129 7.52 -30.53 12.16
N TYR A 130 6.87 -30.29 11.01
CA TYR A 130 6.61 -31.37 10.05
C TYR A 130 7.13 -31.08 8.63
N ARG A 131 6.90 -29.86 8.10
CA ARG A 131 7.16 -29.41 6.72
C ARG A 131 6.60 -30.37 5.66
N LYS A 132 5.43 -30.91 5.95
CA LYS A 132 4.74 -31.87 5.09
C LYS A 132 3.97 -31.19 3.97
N ASN A 133 3.87 -31.87 2.84
CA ASN A 133 2.93 -31.53 1.79
C ASN A 133 1.67 -32.39 1.93
N TYR A 134 0.52 -31.73 2.10
CA TYR A 134 -0.77 -32.39 2.33
C TYR A 134 -1.14 -33.39 1.22
N GLY A 135 -0.71 -33.18 -0.03
CA GLY A 135 -0.97 -34.10 -1.15
C GLY A 135 -0.07 -35.33 -1.17
N SER A 136 1.07 -35.31 -0.46
CA SER A 136 2.07 -36.39 -0.46
C SER A 136 2.43 -36.91 0.94
N ASP A 137 1.64 -36.58 1.96
CA ASP A 137 1.91 -36.90 3.38
C ASP A 137 2.22 -38.39 3.61
N ASN A 138 1.48 -39.31 2.99
CA ASN A 138 1.73 -40.76 3.08
C ASN A 138 3.09 -41.21 2.50
N PHE A 139 3.75 -40.37 1.72
CA PHE A 139 5.05 -40.62 1.09
C PHE A 139 6.20 -39.86 1.78
N GLU A 140 5.92 -39.19 2.89
CA GLU A 140 6.85 -38.38 3.65
C GLU A 140 7.11 -39.00 5.03
N GLU A 141 8.14 -38.51 5.71
CA GLU A 141 8.47 -38.84 7.10
C GLU A 141 7.74 -37.90 8.06
N GLU A 142 7.66 -38.26 9.33
CA GLU A 142 6.91 -37.49 10.33
C GLU A 142 7.52 -36.13 10.67
N THR A 143 8.75 -35.87 10.26
CA THR A 143 9.39 -34.55 10.35
C THR A 143 10.43 -34.39 9.24
N TYR A 144 11.05 -33.23 9.12
CA TYR A 144 12.17 -32.98 8.21
C TYR A 144 13.51 -33.19 8.92
N LEU A 145 14.56 -33.44 8.14
CA LEU A 145 15.80 -34.01 8.67
C LEU A 145 16.49 -33.16 9.74
N ASP A 146 16.50 -31.83 9.59
CA ASP A 146 17.10 -30.92 10.59
C ASP A 146 16.38 -31.05 11.95
N MET A 147 15.05 -31.11 11.93
CA MET A 147 14.24 -31.32 13.13
C MET A 147 14.42 -32.73 13.71
N PHE A 148 14.58 -33.75 12.87
CA PHE A 148 14.91 -35.10 13.33
C PHE A 148 16.24 -35.13 14.11
N ILE A 149 17.29 -34.47 13.60
CA ILE A 149 18.59 -34.38 14.28
C ILE A 149 18.45 -33.64 15.62
N PHE A 150 17.73 -32.51 15.64
CA PHE A 150 17.42 -31.78 16.87
C PHE A 150 16.71 -32.66 17.90
N GLN A 151 15.63 -33.34 17.49
CA GLN A 151 14.82 -34.19 18.36
C GLN A 151 15.63 -35.37 18.89
N ALA A 152 16.42 -36.03 18.03
CA ALA A 152 17.29 -37.13 18.43
C ALA A 152 18.33 -36.68 19.46
N GLY A 153 18.95 -35.50 19.29
CA GLY A 153 19.86 -34.92 20.27
C GLY A 153 19.19 -34.65 21.61
N LYS A 154 18.08 -33.88 21.60
CA LYS A 154 17.34 -33.53 22.81
C LYS A 154 16.83 -34.75 23.58
N LYS A 155 16.27 -35.74 22.88
CA LYS A 155 15.74 -36.97 23.51
C LYS A 155 16.84 -37.84 24.13
N ASN A 156 18.08 -37.74 23.65
CA ASN A 156 19.26 -38.39 24.23
C ASN A 156 20.09 -37.48 25.13
N ASN A 157 19.49 -36.39 25.65
CA ASN A 157 20.13 -35.48 26.60
C ASN A 157 21.44 -34.83 26.10
N LYS A 158 21.54 -34.57 24.79
CA LYS A 158 22.65 -33.82 24.18
C LYS A 158 22.33 -32.32 24.15
N ASP A 159 23.33 -31.49 24.38
CA ASP A 159 23.22 -30.03 24.25
C ASP A 159 22.99 -29.64 22.78
N ILE A 160 22.23 -28.55 22.55
CA ILE A 160 21.95 -28.00 21.22
C ILE A 160 22.63 -26.64 21.09
N TYR A 161 23.34 -26.43 19.99
CA TYR A 161 24.01 -25.18 19.65
C TYR A 161 23.53 -24.64 18.30
N ALA A 162 23.35 -23.32 18.21
CA ALA A 162 23.11 -22.63 16.95
C ALA A 162 24.45 -22.18 16.33
N LEU A 163 24.63 -22.44 15.03
CA LEU A 163 25.82 -22.01 14.27
C LEU A 163 25.66 -20.61 13.67
N GLU A 164 24.43 -20.08 13.62
CA GLU A 164 24.12 -18.72 13.18
C GLU A 164 23.26 -17.97 14.20
N ASP A 165 23.36 -16.64 14.19
CA ASP A 165 22.35 -15.78 14.79
C ASP A 165 21.08 -15.77 13.91
N LEU A 166 19.92 -15.99 14.51
CA LEU A 166 18.67 -16.14 13.78
C LEU A 166 18.25 -14.85 13.07
N ALA A 167 18.48 -13.68 13.67
CA ALA A 167 18.14 -12.40 13.08
C ALA A 167 19.08 -12.07 11.91
N GLU A 168 20.38 -12.30 12.06
CA GLU A 168 21.37 -12.14 10.99
C GLU A 168 21.09 -13.09 9.82
N SER A 169 20.84 -14.38 10.09
CA SER A 169 20.51 -15.39 9.07
C SER A 169 19.25 -14.99 8.29
N ARG A 170 18.21 -14.49 8.98
CA ARG A 170 16.98 -13.97 8.34
C ARG A 170 17.21 -12.71 7.52
N TYR A 171 18.07 -11.79 7.99
CA TYR A 171 18.47 -10.61 7.22
C TYR A 171 19.19 -11.01 5.92
N LEU A 172 20.18 -11.91 6.01
CA LEU A 172 20.98 -12.34 4.86
C LEU A 172 20.15 -13.13 3.83
N THR A 173 19.27 -14.02 4.28
CA THR A 173 18.37 -14.79 3.41
C THR A 173 17.36 -13.89 2.70
N THR A 174 16.74 -12.94 3.42
CA THR A 174 15.87 -11.90 2.83
C THR A 174 16.62 -11.05 1.82
N LYS A 175 17.85 -10.64 2.16
CA LYS A 175 18.70 -9.85 1.28
C LYS A 175 19.07 -10.61 0.01
N ALA A 176 19.41 -11.90 0.11
CA ALA A 176 19.74 -12.73 -1.05
C ALA A 176 18.57 -12.82 -2.05
N ALA A 177 17.33 -12.87 -1.56
CA ALA A 177 16.13 -13.00 -2.39
C ALA A 177 15.94 -11.86 -3.40
N TYR A 178 16.48 -10.66 -3.14
CA TYR A 178 16.39 -9.51 -4.06
C TYR A 178 16.99 -9.76 -5.46
N ASN A 179 17.93 -10.69 -5.58
CA ASN A 179 18.55 -11.01 -6.87
C ASN A 179 18.93 -12.51 -6.92
N ALA A 180 17.95 -13.37 -6.72
CA ALA A 180 18.19 -14.80 -6.54
C ALA A 180 18.75 -15.52 -7.78
N ASN A 181 18.13 -15.28 -8.95
CA ASN A 181 18.38 -16.05 -10.16
C ASN A 181 19.00 -15.20 -11.27
N LYS A 182 19.86 -15.81 -12.08
CA LYS A 182 20.36 -15.20 -13.31
C LYS A 182 19.20 -14.95 -14.28
N LYS A 183 19.29 -13.87 -15.07
CA LYS A 183 18.31 -13.56 -16.12
C LYS A 183 18.24 -14.67 -17.18
N GLU A 184 19.39 -15.21 -17.54
CA GLU A 184 19.53 -16.40 -18.38
C GLU A 184 20.35 -17.44 -17.60
N LEU A 185 19.81 -18.65 -17.46
CA LEU A 185 20.53 -19.76 -16.86
C LEU A 185 21.69 -20.16 -17.77
N ASP A 186 22.75 -20.74 -17.22
CA ASP A 186 23.85 -21.22 -18.06
C ASP A 186 23.36 -22.28 -19.08
N PRO A 187 23.85 -22.31 -20.33
CA PRO A 187 23.28 -23.15 -21.40
C PRO A 187 23.21 -24.65 -21.07
N TRP A 188 24.13 -25.15 -20.25
CA TRP A 188 24.14 -26.55 -19.83
C TRP A 188 23.03 -26.85 -18.80
N VAL A 189 22.70 -25.89 -17.92
CA VAL A 189 21.57 -26.01 -16.97
C VAL A 189 20.26 -25.96 -17.72
N GLN A 190 20.12 -25.08 -18.72
CA GLN A 190 18.92 -25.04 -19.57
C GLN A 190 18.69 -26.40 -20.25
N LYS A 191 19.75 -27.00 -20.83
CA LYS A 191 19.69 -28.33 -21.44
C LYS A 191 19.35 -29.43 -20.43
N LEU A 192 19.82 -29.31 -19.18
CA LEU A 192 19.51 -30.25 -18.11
C LEU A 192 18.03 -30.15 -17.71
N TYR A 193 17.52 -28.95 -17.47
CA TYR A 193 16.12 -28.70 -17.09
C TYR A 193 15.13 -28.97 -18.22
N ALA A 194 15.56 -28.90 -19.48
CA ALA A 194 14.74 -29.32 -20.62
C ALA A 194 14.58 -30.85 -20.71
N LYS A 195 15.51 -31.62 -20.12
CA LYS A 195 15.50 -33.09 -20.16
C LYS A 195 14.85 -33.71 -18.92
N GLU A 196 15.00 -33.07 -17.77
CA GLU A 196 14.59 -33.62 -16.49
C GLU A 196 14.02 -32.53 -15.59
N ASN A 197 13.04 -32.89 -14.76
CA ASN A 197 12.41 -31.95 -13.86
C ASN A 197 13.42 -31.46 -12.79
N PRO A 198 13.55 -30.13 -12.54
CA PRO A 198 14.47 -29.58 -11.54
C PRO A 198 14.31 -30.18 -10.13
N TYR A 199 13.09 -30.51 -9.72
CA TYR A 199 12.85 -31.18 -8.43
C TYR A 199 13.42 -32.59 -8.41
N LEU A 200 13.26 -33.37 -9.49
CA LEU A 200 13.80 -34.71 -9.58
C LEU A 200 15.34 -34.69 -9.63
N ILE A 201 15.91 -33.71 -10.33
CA ILE A 201 17.36 -33.47 -10.33
C ILE A 201 17.85 -33.25 -8.89
N GLN A 202 17.23 -32.35 -8.13
CA GLN A 202 17.63 -32.07 -6.75
C GLN A 202 17.55 -33.31 -5.85
N GLU A 203 16.48 -34.10 -5.96
CA GLU A 203 16.35 -35.34 -5.19
C GLU A 203 17.41 -36.38 -5.57
N ASN A 204 17.69 -36.55 -6.85
CA ASN A 204 18.71 -37.49 -7.33
C ASN A 204 20.12 -37.04 -6.89
N LEU A 205 20.42 -35.74 -6.94
CA LEU A 205 21.70 -35.21 -6.45
C LEU A 205 21.93 -35.52 -4.97
N TYR A 206 20.91 -35.32 -4.15
CA TYR A 206 21.00 -35.64 -2.72
C TYR A 206 21.11 -37.16 -2.49
N ARG A 207 20.28 -37.95 -3.18
CA ARG A 207 20.30 -39.42 -3.15
C ARG A 207 21.66 -39.99 -3.50
N ASP A 208 22.26 -39.46 -4.56
CA ASP A 208 23.55 -39.87 -5.09
C ASP A 208 24.71 -39.16 -4.38
N ARG A 209 24.45 -38.28 -3.40
CA ARG A 209 25.46 -37.54 -2.61
C ARG A 209 26.41 -36.69 -3.45
N ASN A 210 25.94 -36.22 -4.61
CA ASN A 210 26.74 -35.51 -5.60
C ASN A 210 26.72 -33.99 -5.32
N LEU A 211 27.52 -33.58 -4.34
CA LEU A 211 27.59 -32.17 -3.93
C LEU A 211 28.32 -31.28 -4.94
N ASP A 212 29.21 -31.85 -5.76
CA ASP A 212 29.89 -31.13 -6.85
C ASP A 212 28.89 -30.60 -7.88
N LEU A 213 27.95 -31.45 -8.31
CA LEU A 213 26.92 -31.06 -9.28
C LEU A 213 25.86 -30.17 -8.64
N LEU A 214 25.56 -30.33 -7.35
CA LEU A 214 24.70 -29.39 -6.60
C LEU A 214 25.28 -27.96 -6.62
N ASP A 215 26.57 -27.79 -6.29
CA ASP A 215 27.23 -26.48 -6.34
C ASP A 215 27.26 -25.90 -7.75
N SER A 216 27.54 -26.75 -8.74
CA SER A 216 27.62 -26.35 -10.14
C SER A 216 26.27 -25.85 -10.67
N ILE A 217 25.17 -26.55 -10.36
CA ILE A 217 23.82 -26.09 -10.71
C ILE A 217 23.51 -24.77 -9.99
N GLY A 218 23.83 -24.66 -8.69
CA GLY A 218 23.67 -23.41 -7.95
C GLY A 218 24.42 -22.24 -8.62
N ALA A 219 25.66 -22.46 -9.06
CA ALA A 219 26.43 -21.47 -9.81
C ALA A 219 25.83 -21.13 -11.19
N GLY A 220 25.22 -22.12 -11.86
CA GLY A 220 24.58 -21.94 -13.17
C GLY A 220 23.19 -21.32 -13.13
N VAL A 221 22.51 -21.35 -11.97
CA VAL A 221 21.17 -20.81 -11.74
C VAL A 221 21.21 -19.46 -11.02
N ASN A 222 21.99 -19.37 -9.95
CA ASN A 222 21.94 -18.22 -9.05
C ASN A 222 22.93 -17.14 -9.44
N THR A 223 22.64 -15.90 -9.02
CA THR A 223 23.60 -14.81 -9.17
C THR A 223 24.70 -14.91 -8.12
N GLU A 224 25.83 -14.25 -8.37
CA GLU A 224 26.91 -14.12 -7.38
C GLU A 224 26.41 -13.43 -6.09
N PHE A 225 25.54 -12.42 -6.23
CA PHE A 225 24.93 -11.72 -5.11
C PHE A 225 24.10 -12.68 -4.23
N TYR A 226 23.32 -13.58 -4.83
CA TYR A 226 22.58 -14.57 -4.08
C TYR A 226 23.53 -15.53 -3.34
N ARG A 227 24.54 -16.09 -4.01
CA ARG A 227 25.47 -17.03 -3.39
C ARG A 227 26.29 -16.39 -2.26
N GLU A 228 26.72 -15.14 -2.41
CA GLU A 228 27.42 -14.38 -1.37
C GLU A 228 26.58 -14.29 -0.08
N ASN A 229 25.32 -13.86 -0.19
CA ASN A 229 24.47 -13.62 0.98
C ASN A 229 23.78 -14.91 1.50
N MET A 230 23.38 -15.83 0.62
CA MET A 230 22.70 -17.09 0.99
C MET A 230 23.67 -18.18 1.48
N LEU A 231 24.90 -18.20 0.98
CA LEU A 231 25.86 -19.27 1.25
C LEU A 231 27.16 -18.73 1.86
N TYR A 232 27.92 -17.85 1.19
CA TYR A 232 29.33 -17.63 1.56
C TYR A 232 29.52 -16.92 2.91
N ILE A 233 28.77 -15.84 3.16
CA ILE A 233 28.81 -15.13 4.45
C ILE A 233 28.34 -16.07 5.57
N ARG A 234 27.25 -16.80 5.32
CA ARG A 234 26.67 -17.77 6.25
C ARG A 234 27.63 -18.93 6.56
N ASN A 235 28.26 -19.52 5.55
CA ASN A 235 29.30 -20.55 5.69
C ASN A 235 30.44 -20.08 6.58
N LYS A 236 30.90 -18.85 6.38
CA LYS A 236 31.98 -18.28 7.20
C LYS A 236 31.54 -18.16 8.66
N ASN A 237 30.35 -17.65 8.93
CA ASN A 237 29.81 -17.50 10.28
C ASN A 237 29.69 -18.87 10.97
N MET A 238 29.09 -19.85 10.29
CA MET A 238 28.94 -21.22 10.82
C MET A 238 30.28 -21.92 11.07
N VAL A 239 31.28 -21.76 10.19
CA VAL A 239 32.62 -22.33 10.40
C VAL A 239 33.31 -21.68 11.60
N VAL A 240 33.14 -20.38 11.82
CA VAL A 240 33.69 -19.70 13.01
C VAL A 240 33.07 -20.26 14.28
N ALA A 241 31.73 -20.36 14.34
CA ALA A 241 31.03 -20.93 15.49
C ALA A 241 31.43 -22.39 15.75
N LEU A 242 31.58 -23.20 14.69
CA LEU A 242 31.96 -24.60 14.82
C LEU A 242 33.40 -24.76 15.35
N ILE A 243 34.34 -23.94 14.89
CA ILE A 243 35.75 -23.99 15.35
C ILE A 243 35.90 -23.55 16.80
N GLU A 244 35.02 -22.67 17.29
CA GLU A 244 34.98 -22.30 18.69
C GLU A 244 34.46 -23.45 19.58
N LEU A 245 33.52 -24.25 19.06
CA LEU A 245 32.87 -25.33 19.81
C LEU A 245 33.68 -26.64 19.87
N MET A 246 34.18 -27.10 18.72
CA MET A 246 34.83 -28.42 18.57
C MET A 246 36.04 -28.69 19.50
N PRO A 247 36.86 -27.70 19.93
CA PRO A 247 37.98 -27.96 20.84
C PRO A 247 37.56 -28.50 22.21
N THR A 248 36.31 -28.26 22.63
CA THR A 248 35.83 -28.64 23.97
C THR A 248 34.82 -29.79 23.97
N LYS A 249 34.21 -30.09 22.82
CA LYS A 249 33.16 -31.10 22.66
C LYS A 249 33.23 -31.76 21.28
N SER A 250 32.97 -33.06 21.18
CA SER A 250 32.66 -33.69 19.90
C SER A 250 31.28 -33.21 19.42
N VAL A 251 31.19 -32.68 18.21
CA VAL A 251 29.98 -32.05 17.67
C VAL A 251 29.41 -32.87 16.51
N PHE A 252 28.10 -33.12 16.51
CA PHE A 252 27.36 -33.49 15.29
C PHE A 252 26.69 -32.24 14.70
N ALA A 253 27.27 -31.68 13.64
CA ALA A 253 26.77 -30.48 12.98
C ALA A 253 25.88 -30.82 11.77
N GLY A 254 24.63 -30.35 11.76
CA GLY A 254 23.71 -30.45 10.62
C GLY A 254 23.53 -29.09 9.93
N VAL A 255 23.92 -28.99 8.67
CA VAL A 255 23.77 -27.79 7.83
C VAL A 255 23.28 -28.20 6.44
N GLY A 256 22.56 -27.33 5.73
CA GLY A 256 22.06 -27.63 4.39
C GLY A 256 23.18 -28.07 3.44
N ALA A 257 22.94 -29.10 2.64
CA ALA A 257 23.96 -29.72 1.78
C ALA A 257 24.66 -28.73 0.82
N ALA A 258 23.97 -27.65 0.43
CA ALA A 258 24.53 -26.58 -0.41
C ALA A 258 25.65 -25.77 0.27
N HIS A 259 25.78 -25.82 1.61
CA HIS A 259 26.81 -25.13 2.38
C HIS A 259 28.17 -25.84 2.35
N LEU A 260 28.20 -27.13 1.99
CA LEU A 260 29.39 -27.98 2.11
C LEU A 260 30.41 -27.85 0.96
N PRO A 261 30.02 -27.94 -0.33
CA PRO A 261 30.96 -28.04 -1.45
C PRO A 261 31.51 -26.68 -1.92
N GLY A 262 32.53 -26.74 -2.80
CA GLY A 262 33.09 -25.55 -3.47
C GLY A 262 34.16 -24.81 -2.66
N GLU A 263 34.85 -23.87 -3.30
CA GLU A 263 36.00 -23.14 -2.69
C GLU A 263 35.62 -22.32 -1.45
N GLN A 264 34.37 -21.84 -1.41
CA GLN A 264 33.75 -21.13 -0.28
C GLN A 264 32.82 -22.03 0.54
N GLY A 265 32.87 -23.35 0.34
CA GLY A 265 32.13 -24.34 1.13
C GLY A 265 32.80 -24.63 2.47
N MET A 266 32.00 -25.04 3.45
CA MET A 266 32.46 -25.31 4.82
C MET A 266 33.59 -26.35 4.87
N ILE A 267 33.54 -27.40 4.03
CA ILE A 267 34.58 -28.45 3.98
C ILE A 267 35.96 -27.84 3.68
N ASN A 268 36.04 -26.99 2.66
CA ASN A 268 37.31 -26.36 2.28
C ASN A 268 37.71 -25.28 3.28
N MET A 269 36.76 -24.54 3.85
CA MET A 269 37.04 -23.54 4.88
C MET A 269 37.65 -24.15 6.15
N LEU A 270 37.22 -25.36 6.54
CA LEU A 270 37.80 -26.13 7.64
C LEU A 270 39.19 -26.66 7.30
N ARG A 271 39.36 -27.25 6.10
CA ARG A 271 40.68 -27.73 5.61
C ARG A 271 41.72 -26.60 5.55
N LYS A 272 41.34 -25.43 5.04
CA LYS A 272 42.19 -24.22 4.98
C LYS A 272 42.62 -23.74 6.37
N ARG A 273 41.90 -24.11 7.43
CA ARG A 273 42.20 -23.78 8.84
C ARG A 273 42.94 -24.90 9.59
N GLY A 274 43.42 -25.92 8.89
CA GLY A 274 44.30 -26.96 9.46
C GLY A 274 43.58 -28.22 9.95
N TYR A 275 42.25 -28.31 9.81
CA TYR A 275 41.52 -29.54 10.14
C TYR A 275 41.61 -30.56 9.02
N THR A 276 41.67 -31.84 9.38
CA THR A 276 41.47 -32.95 8.45
C THR A 276 39.97 -33.19 8.32
N VAL A 277 39.45 -33.15 7.08
CA VAL A 277 38.01 -33.37 6.79
C VAL A 277 37.87 -34.52 5.80
N LYS A 278 37.35 -35.67 6.27
CA LYS A 278 37.26 -36.93 5.53
C LYS A 278 35.81 -37.33 5.28
N SER A 279 35.48 -37.78 4.07
CA SER A 279 34.14 -38.30 3.77
C SER A 279 33.90 -39.64 4.48
N LEU A 280 32.69 -39.81 5.02
CA LEU A 280 32.22 -41.07 5.61
C LEU A 280 30.99 -41.57 4.83
N THR A 281 30.95 -42.88 4.57
CA THR A 281 29.81 -43.57 3.96
C THR A 281 29.76 -45.00 4.49
N SER A 282 28.58 -45.59 4.63
CA SER A 282 28.46 -47.03 4.88
C SER A 282 27.21 -47.60 4.19
N GLU A 283 27.05 -48.92 4.24
CA GLU A 283 25.76 -49.51 3.88
C GLU A 283 24.70 -49.15 4.93
N GLN A 284 23.44 -49.18 4.50
CA GLN A 284 22.28 -49.09 5.37
C GLN A 284 21.88 -50.51 5.78
N THR A 285 22.26 -50.94 6.98
CA THR A 285 21.92 -52.28 7.48
C THR A 285 20.70 -52.22 8.41
N ASP A 286 20.32 -53.34 9.01
CA ASP A 286 19.25 -53.36 10.00
C ASP A 286 19.59 -52.53 11.26
N TYR A 287 20.87 -52.22 11.51
CA TYR A 287 21.28 -51.31 12.58
C TYR A 287 20.63 -49.93 12.42
N SER A 288 20.81 -49.26 11.27
CA SER A 288 20.21 -47.94 11.01
C SER A 288 18.68 -47.94 11.13
N LYS A 289 18.00 -48.99 10.65
CA LYS A 289 16.54 -49.12 10.75
C LYS A 289 16.08 -49.25 12.21
N THR A 290 16.79 -50.05 13.00
CA THR A 290 16.51 -50.21 14.44
C THR A 290 16.75 -48.91 15.20
N GLU A 291 17.88 -48.23 14.98
CA GLU A 291 18.17 -46.95 15.65
C GLU A 291 17.18 -45.86 15.24
N LYS A 292 16.78 -45.78 13.95
CA LYS A 292 15.70 -44.88 13.53
C LYS A 292 14.41 -45.16 14.28
N THR A 293 13.97 -46.42 14.30
CA THR A 293 12.72 -46.83 14.95
C THR A 293 12.73 -46.53 16.45
N LYS A 294 13.87 -46.76 17.10
CA LYS A 294 14.12 -46.42 18.51
C LYS A 294 13.98 -44.91 18.74
N LEU A 295 14.62 -44.07 17.92
CA LEU A 295 14.54 -42.61 18.04
C LEU A 295 13.14 -42.06 17.74
N ASP A 296 12.45 -42.61 16.73
CA ASP A 296 11.09 -42.25 16.36
C ASP A 296 10.07 -42.60 17.47
N SER A 297 10.30 -43.71 18.17
CA SER A 297 9.43 -44.21 19.25
C SER A 297 9.78 -43.63 20.63
N LEU A 298 10.95 -43.01 20.77
CA LEU A 298 11.40 -42.40 22.01
C LEU A 298 10.67 -41.07 22.24
N PHE A 299 9.99 -40.96 23.37
CA PHE A 299 9.42 -39.72 23.87
C PHE A 299 9.97 -39.45 25.27
N ILE A 300 10.30 -38.20 25.56
CA ILE A 300 10.72 -37.78 26.90
C ILE A 300 9.58 -37.03 27.59
N PRO A 301 9.47 -37.10 28.93
CA PRO A 301 8.47 -36.32 29.65
C PRO A 301 8.58 -34.83 29.31
N PRO A 302 7.47 -34.15 28.95
CA PRO A 302 7.54 -32.75 28.59
C PRO A 302 7.87 -31.88 29.80
N VAL A 303 8.67 -30.84 29.58
CA VAL A 303 8.95 -29.80 30.56
C VAL A 303 7.86 -28.75 30.44
N LEU A 304 6.95 -28.73 31.42
CA LEU A 304 5.83 -27.80 31.45
C LEU A 304 6.00 -26.77 32.55
N LYS A 305 5.60 -25.53 32.26
CA LYS A 305 5.52 -24.44 33.24
C LYS A 305 4.12 -23.84 33.22
N ARG A 306 3.68 -23.35 34.37
CA ARG A 306 2.38 -22.68 34.49
C ARG A 306 2.48 -21.28 33.91
N HIS A 307 1.78 -21.04 32.81
CA HIS A 307 1.67 -19.72 32.19
C HIS A 307 0.22 -19.27 32.19
N SER A 308 0.01 -17.96 32.02
CA SER A 308 -1.30 -17.35 31.92
C SER A 308 -1.44 -16.62 30.59
N THR A 309 -2.66 -16.53 30.06
CA THR A 309 -2.98 -15.62 28.96
C THR A 309 -2.68 -14.16 29.37
N PRO A 310 -2.43 -13.23 28.43
CA PRO A 310 -2.08 -11.84 28.76
C PRO A 310 -3.08 -11.12 29.69
N ASP A 311 -4.37 -11.45 29.58
CA ASP A 311 -5.45 -10.94 30.45
C ASP A 311 -5.58 -11.69 31.80
N ASN A 312 -4.75 -12.70 32.03
CA ASN A 312 -4.81 -13.64 33.14
C ASN A 312 -6.15 -14.38 33.25
N PHE A 313 -6.90 -14.52 32.15
CA PHE A 313 -8.20 -15.23 32.16
C PHE A 313 -8.02 -16.75 32.29
N ILE A 314 -7.01 -17.30 31.62
CA ILE A 314 -6.68 -18.73 31.62
C ILE A 314 -5.27 -18.89 32.18
N SER A 315 -5.09 -19.81 33.13
CA SER A 315 -3.78 -20.34 33.52
C SER A 315 -3.71 -21.82 33.21
N ILE A 316 -2.65 -22.27 32.56
CA ILE A 316 -2.46 -23.66 32.11
C ILE A 316 -0.96 -24.00 32.06
N ASN A 317 -0.63 -25.27 32.25
CA ASN A 317 0.72 -25.78 32.03
C ASN A 317 1.01 -25.90 30.52
N THR A 318 2.00 -25.16 30.02
CA THR A 318 2.42 -25.09 28.61
C THR A 318 3.92 -25.33 28.46
N TYR A 319 4.40 -25.57 27.23
CA TYR A 319 5.82 -25.76 26.91
C TYR A 319 6.59 -24.42 26.97
N ASP A 320 5.97 -23.35 26.44
CA ASP A 320 6.51 -22.00 26.38
C ASP A 320 5.42 -20.96 26.71
N GLU A 321 5.78 -19.67 26.69
CA GLU A 321 4.88 -18.55 26.93
C GLU A 321 3.71 -18.50 25.93
N LEU A 322 2.52 -18.17 26.43
CA LEU A 322 1.30 -18.03 25.64
C LEU A 322 1.31 -16.71 24.85
N ARG A 323 1.82 -16.78 23.61
CA ARG A 323 1.89 -15.65 22.67
C ARG A 323 0.59 -15.50 21.90
N GLU A 324 -0.03 -14.32 22.02
CA GLU A 324 -1.35 -14.03 21.46
C GLU A 324 -1.27 -13.43 20.07
N PHE A 325 -1.87 -14.10 19.09
CA PHE A 325 -2.27 -13.49 17.83
C PHE A 325 -3.75 -13.09 17.92
N SER A 326 -4.10 -11.86 17.59
CA SER A 326 -5.50 -11.41 17.66
C SER A 326 -5.97 -10.80 16.34
N TYR A 327 -7.17 -11.20 15.92
CA TYR A 327 -7.83 -10.69 14.73
C TYR A 327 -9.34 -10.90 14.82
N GLY A 328 -10.14 -9.88 14.49
CA GLY A 328 -11.60 -10.03 14.31
C GLY A 328 -12.36 -10.66 15.49
N GLY A 329 -12.01 -10.33 16.74
CA GLY A 329 -12.63 -10.93 17.94
C GLY A 329 -12.14 -12.34 18.28
N GLN A 330 -11.16 -12.87 17.55
CA GLN A 330 -10.50 -14.13 17.84
C GLN A 330 -9.09 -13.90 18.40
N LYS A 331 -8.67 -14.80 19.29
CA LYS A 331 -7.32 -14.88 19.85
C LYS A 331 -6.81 -16.29 19.69
N TYR A 332 -5.62 -16.41 19.12
CA TYR A 332 -4.96 -17.67 18.86
C TYR A 332 -3.61 -17.74 19.58
N TYR A 333 -3.35 -18.88 20.19
CA TYR A 333 -2.08 -19.21 20.83
C TYR A 333 -1.58 -20.55 20.28
N LEU A 334 -0.30 -20.59 19.96
CA LEU A 334 0.41 -21.78 19.47
C LEU A 334 1.62 -22.05 20.35
N ASP A 335 1.67 -23.25 20.91
CA ASP A 335 2.69 -23.69 21.83
C ASP A 335 3.21 -25.09 21.41
N PRO A 336 4.24 -25.15 20.53
CA PRO A 336 4.77 -26.41 20.03
C PRO A 336 5.81 -27.03 20.98
N ASP A 337 5.70 -28.33 21.23
CA ASP A 337 6.80 -29.15 21.78
C ASP A 337 7.71 -29.59 20.65
N MET A 338 8.74 -28.78 20.41
CA MET A 338 9.74 -29.03 19.37
C MET A 338 10.47 -30.38 19.57
N THR A 339 10.54 -30.90 20.80
CA THR A 339 11.31 -32.12 21.14
C THR A 339 10.52 -33.39 20.84
N ASN A 340 9.25 -33.45 21.24
CA ASN A 340 8.44 -34.65 21.04
C ASN A 340 7.57 -34.61 19.78
N GLY A 341 7.53 -33.48 19.07
CA GLY A 341 6.67 -33.31 17.89
C GLY A 341 5.18 -33.24 18.24
N ALA A 342 4.88 -32.73 19.44
CA ALA A 342 3.53 -32.47 19.93
C ALA A 342 3.26 -30.97 19.95
N TYR A 343 2.00 -30.54 20.09
CA TYR A 343 1.66 -29.12 20.15
C TYR A 343 0.36 -28.89 20.90
N LEU A 344 0.30 -27.75 21.58
CA LEU A 344 -0.89 -27.19 22.20
C LEU A 344 -1.34 -25.96 21.38
N THR A 345 -2.64 -25.89 21.11
CA THR A 345 -3.27 -24.71 20.52
C THR A 345 -4.45 -24.28 21.35
N MET A 346 -4.67 -22.97 21.39
CA MET A 346 -5.83 -22.37 22.05
C MET A 346 -6.44 -21.32 21.15
N ASN A 347 -7.73 -21.45 20.87
CA ASN A 347 -8.55 -20.43 20.22
C ASN A 347 -9.55 -19.89 21.24
N ARG A 348 -9.61 -18.56 21.39
CA ARG A 348 -10.60 -17.87 22.21
C ARG A 348 -11.37 -16.91 21.31
N ILE A 349 -12.68 -17.02 21.30
CA ILE A 349 -13.55 -16.36 20.34
C ILE A 349 -14.59 -15.57 21.11
N SER A 350 -14.53 -14.24 21.01
CA SER A 350 -15.52 -13.36 21.64
C SER A 350 -16.91 -13.64 21.08
N ARG A 351 -17.90 -13.72 21.96
CA ARG A 351 -19.30 -14.04 21.58
C ARG A 351 -20.10 -12.80 21.23
N PHE A 352 -19.71 -11.66 21.78
CA PHE A 352 -20.45 -10.39 21.71
C PHE A 352 -21.94 -10.52 22.06
N LEU A 353 -22.30 -11.49 22.91
CA LEU A 353 -23.67 -11.95 23.19
C LEU A 353 -24.68 -10.84 23.51
N TYR A 354 -24.20 -9.73 24.08
CA TYR A 354 -25.01 -8.61 24.54
C TYR A 354 -25.18 -7.49 23.50
N LEU A 355 -24.61 -7.65 22.31
CA LEU A 355 -24.77 -6.75 21.17
C LEU A 355 -25.78 -7.34 20.16
N PRO A 356 -26.42 -6.52 19.30
CA PRO A 356 -27.35 -7.02 18.30
C PRO A 356 -26.69 -7.96 17.30
N ASN A 357 -27.33 -9.09 17.07
CA ASN A 357 -26.94 -10.09 16.08
C ASN A 357 -28.11 -10.34 15.12
N GLU A 358 -27.84 -10.37 13.82
CA GLU A 358 -28.85 -10.73 12.82
C GLU A 358 -29.14 -12.24 12.79
N LYS A 359 -28.17 -13.04 13.23
CA LYS A 359 -28.28 -14.50 13.35
C LYS A 359 -28.43 -14.89 14.83
N GLU A 360 -28.86 -16.12 15.08
CA GLU A 360 -28.82 -16.66 16.44
C GLU A 360 -27.37 -16.82 16.92
N ASN A 361 -27.14 -16.61 18.21
CA ASN A 361 -25.82 -16.74 18.79
C ASN A 361 -25.46 -18.22 18.97
N ILE A 362 -24.27 -18.62 18.51
CA ILE A 362 -23.78 -20.00 18.60
C ILE A 362 -23.73 -20.46 20.06
N THR A 363 -24.27 -21.66 20.29
CA THR A 363 -24.31 -22.35 21.57
C THR A 363 -23.40 -23.58 21.57
N LEU A 364 -23.12 -24.14 22.76
CA LEU A 364 -22.42 -25.42 22.88
C LEU A 364 -23.14 -26.57 22.18
N GLN A 365 -24.47 -26.54 22.12
CA GLN A 365 -25.23 -27.57 21.45
C GLN A 365 -24.98 -27.53 19.94
N ASP A 366 -25.00 -26.34 19.34
CA ASP A 366 -24.64 -26.15 17.93
C ASP A 366 -23.23 -26.68 17.65
N ILE A 367 -22.27 -26.40 18.55
CA ILE A 367 -20.91 -26.93 18.44
C ILE A 367 -20.91 -28.46 18.52
N ASP A 368 -21.65 -29.06 19.45
CA ASP A 368 -21.73 -30.52 19.62
C ASP A 368 -22.20 -31.23 18.34
N HIS A 369 -23.17 -30.62 17.64
CA HIS A 369 -23.67 -31.12 16.35
C HIS A 369 -22.60 -31.13 15.26
N LEU A 370 -21.64 -30.19 15.30
CA LEU A 370 -20.57 -30.05 14.31
C LEU A 370 -19.40 -31.02 14.58
N LEU A 371 -19.23 -31.52 15.80
CA LEU A 371 -18.05 -32.29 16.20
C LEU A 371 -17.85 -33.57 15.39
N TYR A 372 -18.94 -34.22 14.96
CA TYR A 372 -18.85 -35.42 14.13
C TYR A 372 -18.15 -35.16 12.79
N GLU A 373 -18.36 -33.97 12.21
CA GLU A 373 -17.79 -33.58 10.92
C GLU A 373 -16.40 -32.93 11.06
N ASP A 374 -16.12 -32.34 12.22
CA ASP A 374 -15.01 -31.39 12.39
C ASP A 374 -13.86 -31.94 13.24
N ILE A 375 -14.07 -33.03 13.98
CA ILE A 375 -13.00 -33.73 14.72
C ILE A 375 -12.31 -34.76 13.80
N PRO A 376 -10.97 -34.75 13.67
CA PRO A 376 -10.26 -35.68 12.80
C PRO A 376 -10.36 -37.14 13.28
N GLY A 377 -10.73 -38.05 12.36
CA GLY A 377 -10.79 -39.48 12.66
C GLY A 377 -11.95 -39.84 13.58
N ASP A 378 -11.71 -40.74 14.54
CA ASP A 378 -12.77 -41.29 15.39
C ASP A 378 -12.76 -40.64 16.78
N ILE A 379 -13.92 -40.16 17.24
CA ILE A 379 -14.11 -39.72 18.63
C ILE A 379 -14.14 -40.97 19.53
N ILE A 380 -13.13 -41.12 20.38
CA ILE A 380 -12.98 -42.25 21.31
C ILE A 380 -13.72 -41.99 22.62
N LYS A 381 -13.73 -40.73 23.06
CA LYS A 381 -14.39 -40.32 24.31
C LYS A 381 -14.95 -38.91 24.15
N LYS A 382 -16.18 -38.68 24.59
CA LYS A 382 -16.82 -37.37 24.69
C LYS A 382 -17.49 -37.24 26.06
N GLU A 383 -17.19 -36.17 26.78
CA GLU A 383 -17.70 -35.92 28.14
C GLU A 383 -18.17 -34.48 28.27
N GLU A 384 -19.23 -34.26 29.04
CA GLU A 384 -19.69 -32.92 29.40
C GLU A 384 -18.83 -32.35 30.53
N LEU A 385 -18.47 -31.08 30.42
CA LEU A 385 -17.79 -30.31 31.47
C LEU A 385 -18.81 -29.37 32.11
N THR A 386 -18.91 -29.36 33.45
CA THR A 386 -19.89 -28.52 34.17
C THR A 386 -19.25 -27.42 35.02
N ALA A 387 -17.95 -27.53 35.32
CA ALA A 387 -17.21 -26.59 36.15
C ALA A 387 -15.84 -26.24 35.56
N PRO A 388 -15.38 -24.98 35.65
CA PRO A 388 -16.12 -23.81 36.15
C PRO A 388 -17.16 -23.28 35.14
N TYR A 389 -17.18 -23.81 33.92
CA TYR A 389 -18.13 -23.46 32.87
C TYR A 389 -18.66 -24.70 32.17
N PRO A 390 -19.86 -24.61 31.55
CA PRO A 390 -20.33 -25.65 30.65
C PRO A 390 -19.34 -25.81 29.48
N GLY A 391 -19.15 -27.04 29.04
CA GLY A 391 -18.22 -27.38 27.97
C GLY A 391 -18.24 -28.84 27.54
N ILE A 392 -17.36 -29.18 26.62
CA ILE A 392 -17.23 -30.52 26.03
C ILE A 392 -15.76 -30.93 26.06
N SER A 393 -15.47 -32.11 26.57
CA SER A 393 -14.16 -32.74 26.56
C SER A 393 -14.15 -33.90 25.56
N ILE A 394 -13.16 -33.93 24.66
CA ILE A 394 -13.10 -34.91 23.57
C ILE A 394 -11.71 -35.55 23.54
N VAL A 395 -11.65 -36.87 23.39
CA VAL A 395 -10.44 -37.60 22.96
C VAL A 395 -10.78 -38.26 21.63
N ASN A 396 -9.98 -38.00 20.60
CA ASN A 396 -10.12 -38.63 19.29
C ASN A 396 -8.82 -39.31 18.87
N LYS A 397 -8.96 -40.25 17.92
CA LYS A 397 -7.87 -40.96 17.26
C LYS A 397 -7.93 -40.65 15.76
N THR A 398 -6.87 -40.06 15.23
CA THR A 398 -6.78 -39.73 13.80
C THR A 398 -6.69 -41.00 12.95
N LYS A 399 -6.89 -40.88 11.63
CA LYS A 399 -6.70 -41.99 10.68
C LYS A 399 -5.28 -42.57 10.67
N LYS A 400 -4.28 -41.80 11.16
CA LYS A 400 -2.89 -42.25 11.33
C LYS A 400 -2.63 -42.95 12.66
N GLY A 401 -3.63 -43.03 13.52
CA GLY A 401 -3.52 -43.65 14.84
C GLY A 401 -2.94 -42.77 15.94
N GLU A 402 -2.84 -41.45 15.68
CA GLU A 402 -2.41 -40.46 16.66
C GLU A 402 -3.60 -39.97 17.48
N PHE A 403 -3.34 -39.52 18.72
CA PHE A 403 -4.42 -39.06 19.60
C PHE A 403 -4.41 -37.54 19.75
N GLN A 404 -5.59 -36.95 19.90
CA GLN A 404 -5.75 -35.55 20.26
C GLN A 404 -6.77 -35.41 21.40
N LYS A 405 -6.63 -34.34 22.19
CA LYS A 405 -7.51 -34.00 23.31
C LYS A 405 -8.00 -32.57 23.15
N TYR A 406 -9.30 -32.38 23.31
CA TYR A 406 -9.96 -31.08 23.23
C TYR A 406 -10.72 -30.78 24.51
N HIS A 407 -10.63 -29.54 25.01
CA HIS A 407 -11.64 -28.94 25.88
C HIS A 407 -12.25 -27.73 25.16
N ILE A 408 -13.58 -27.72 25.05
CA ILE A 408 -14.36 -26.60 24.51
C ILE A 408 -15.19 -26.03 25.66
N TYR A 409 -14.99 -24.77 26.03
CA TYR A 409 -15.75 -24.09 27.07
C TYR A 409 -16.60 -22.97 26.48
N GLN A 410 -17.79 -22.77 27.06
CA GLN A 410 -18.61 -21.58 26.78
C GLN A 410 -18.73 -20.74 28.04
N THR A 411 -18.18 -19.52 27.98
CA THR A 411 -18.26 -18.53 29.04
C THR A 411 -19.26 -17.42 28.66
N PRO A 412 -19.59 -16.48 29.59
CA PRO A 412 -20.37 -15.30 29.24
C PRO A 412 -19.76 -14.41 28.14
N LEU A 413 -18.43 -14.41 27.97
CA LEU A 413 -17.73 -13.52 27.04
C LEU A 413 -17.17 -14.25 25.81
N GLU A 414 -16.73 -15.50 25.95
CA GLU A 414 -15.97 -16.22 24.94
C GLU A 414 -16.39 -17.69 24.79
N ILE A 415 -16.20 -18.24 23.58
CA ILE A 415 -16.01 -19.67 23.33
C ILE A 415 -14.50 -19.95 23.35
N ILE A 416 -14.06 -20.95 24.10
CA ILE A 416 -12.64 -21.30 24.27
C ILE A 416 -12.43 -22.73 23.80
N ILE A 417 -11.56 -22.95 22.82
CA ILE A 417 -11.20 -24.26 22.28
C ILE A 417 -9.71 -24.50 22.55
N ILE A 418 -9.39 -25.46 23.41
CA ILE A 418 -8.03 -25.89 23.72
C ILE A 418 -7.83 -27.26 23.11
N LYS A 419 -6.83 -27.41 22.24
CA LYS A 419 -6.48 -28.66 21.55
C LYS A 419 -5.04 -29.04 21.84
N PHE A 420 -4.82 -30.27 22.30
CA PHE A 420 -3.51 -30.89 22.46
C PHE A 420 -3.38 -32.07 21.50
N ALA A 421 -2.36 -32.06 20.66
CA ALA A 421 -2.12 -33.08 19.64
C ALA A 421 -0.66 -33.54 19.69
N GLY A 422 -0.42 -34.81 19.33
CA GLY A 422 0.93 -35.37 19.31
C GLY A 422 0.94 -36.78 18.73
N ARG A 423 2.15 -37.25 18.42
CA ARG A 423 2.37 -38.55 17.77
C ARG A 423 1.99 -39.71 18.67
N SER A 424 1.56 -40.83 18.07
CA SER A 424 1.29 -42.09 18.76
C SER A 424 0.38 -41.88 19.99
N ASP A 425 0.69 -42.51 21.12
CA ASP A 425 -0.06 -42.40 22.39
C ASP A 425 0.44 -41.29 23.33
N PHE A 426 1.29 -40.37 22.84
CA PHE A 426 1.89 -39.30 23.65
C PHE A 426 0.84 -38.45 24.38
N VAL A 427 -0.23 -38.07 23.68
CA VAL A 427 -1.32 -37.29 24.26
C VAL A 427 -2.00 -38.04 25.39
N LEU A 428 -2.27 -39.34 25.24
CA LEU A 428 -2.92 -40.14 26.28
C LEU A 428 -2.10 -40.18 27.57
N LYS A 429 -0.76 -40.23 27.45
CA LYS A 429 0.17 -40.27 28.58
C LYS A 429 0.35 -38.94 29.31
N HIS A 430 0.08 -37.82 28.63
CA HIS A 430 0.44 -36.50 29.15
C HIS A 430 -0.73 -35.51 29.27
N GLN A 431 -1.91 -35.79 28.71
CA GLN A 431 -3.06 -34.88 28.72
C GLN A 431 -3.43 -34.37 30.12
N ASN A 432 -3.42 -35.22 31.15
CA ASN A 432 -3.81 -34.82 32.51
C ASN A 432 -2.91 -33.71 33.09
N LYS A 433 -1.61 -33.73 32.78
CA LYS A 433 -0.67 -32.70 33.25
C LYS A 433 -0.98 -31.30 32.71
N ILE A 434 -1.68 -31.23 31.57
CA ILE A 434 -2.09 -30.00 30.89
C ILE A 434 -3.53 -29.67 31.27
N PHE A 435 -4.49 -30.56 31.01
CA PHE A 435 -5.92 -30.25 31.16
C PHE A 435 -6.38 -30.16 32.62
N ASP A 436 -5.83 -30.95 33.53
CA ASP A 436 -6.17 -30.84 34.97
C ASP A 436 -5.57 -29.57 35.61
N SER A 437 -4.61 -28.94 34.92
CA SER A 437 -3.99 -27.68 35.38
C SER A 437 -4.78 -26.43 35.00
N ILE A 438 -5.79 -26.56 34.13
CA ILE A 438 -6.56 -25.43 33.61
C ILE A 438 -7.28 -24.72 34.74
N THR A 439 -7.07 -23.42 34.84
CA THR A 439 -7.83 -22.53 35.71
C THR A 439 -8.40 -21.40 34.89
N LEU A 440 -9.71 -21.22 34.96
CA LEU A 440 -10.44 -20.14 34.30
C LEU A 440 -10.95 -19.18 35.37
N LYS A 441 -10.86 -17.87 35.12
CA LYS A 441 -11.53 -16.87 35.95
C LYS A 441 -13.04 -17.14 35.96
N THR A 442 -13.70 -16.86 37.09
CA THR A 442 -15.17 -17.00 37.25
C THR A 442 -15.85 -15.63 37.41
N PRO A 443 -17.15 -15.49 37.08
CA PRO A 443 -17.84 -14.21 37.15
C PRO A 443 -17.88 -13.66 38.59
N THR A 444 -17.72 -12.34 38.73
CA THR A 444 -17.72 -11.63 40.01
C THR A 444 -18.48 -10.31 39.88
N SER A 445 -19.05 -9.83 40.98
CA SER A 445 -19.72 -8.52 41.05
C SER A 445 -18.76 -7.36 41.33
N LYS A 446 -17.46 -7.64 41.49
CA LYS A 446 -16.43 -6.66 41.81
C LYS A 446 -16.00 -5.84 40.59
N THR A 447 -15.62 -4.61 40.86
CA THR A 447 -14.97 -3.69 39.92
C THR A 447 -13.55 -3.46 40.41
N LYS A 448 -12.61 -3.29 39.49
CA LYS A 448 -11.23 -2.91 39.79
C LYS A 448 -10.76 -1.84 38.81
N LEU A 449 -9.78 -1.06 39.22
CA LEU A 449 -9.11 -0.14 38.30
C LEU A 449 -8.32 -0.95 37.26
N PHE A 450 -8.71 -0.85 35.99
CA PHE A 450 -7.92 -1.31 34.87
C PHE A 450 -6.96 -0.21 34.44
N VAL A 451 -5.68 -0.56 34.28
CA VAL A 451 -4.66 0.33 33.72
C VAL A 451 -4.11 -0.36 32.48
N SER A 452 -4.18 0.31 31.32
CA SER A 452 -3.67 -0.27 30.08
C SER A 452 -2.14 -0.40 30.11
N PRO A 453 -1.55 -1.31 29.31
CA PRO A 453 -0.10 -1.40 29.15
C PRO A 453 0.52 -0.04 28.84
N HIS A 454 1.75 0.16 29.31
CA HIS A 454 2.45 1.45 29.23
C HIS A 454 1.70 2.61 29.92
N LYS A 455 0.71 2.31 30.77
CA LYS A 455 -0.10 3.31 31.50
C LYS A 455 -0.68 4.37 30.55
N LYS A 456 -1.18 3.99 29.36
CA LYS A 456 -1.73 4.95 28.39
C LYS A 456 -3.07 5.53 28.85
N PHE A 457 -3.94 4.68 29.41
CA PHE A 457 -5.23 5.06 29.97
C PHE A 457 -5.60 4.17 31.14
N GLN A 458 -6.61 4.59 31.90
CA GLN A 458 -7.20 3.81 32.98
C GLN A 458 -8.71 3.97 33.04
N VAL A 459 -9.41 2.97 33.57
CA VAL A 459 -10.86 2.95 33.71
C VAL A 459 -11.27 1.98 34.82
N ASP A 460 -12.30 2.30 35.59
CA ASP A 460 -12.90 1.34 36.52
C ASP A 460 -13.68 0.31 35.72
N PHE A 461 -13.26 -0.96 35.77
CA PHE A 461 -13.76 -2.02 34.91
C PHE A 461 -14.17 -3.26 35.71
N PRO A 462 -15.12 -4.10 35.23
CA PRO A 462 -15.39 -5.39 35.84
C PRO A 462 -14.11 -6.19 36.10
N GLU A 463 -14.01 -6.82 37.28
CA GLU A 463 -12.87 -7.70 37.59
C GLU A 463 -12.87 -8.96 36.70
N TYR A 464 -14.06 -9.38 36.26
CA TYR A 464 -14.25 -10.41 35.25
C TYR A 464 -14.26 -9.79 33.85
N TYR A 465 -13.11 -9.87 33.17
CA TYR A 465 -12.92 -9.36 31.81
C TYR A 465 -11.94 -10.24 31.03
N VAL A 466 -12.03 -10.11 29.70
CA VAL A 466 -11.06 -10.61 28.74
C VAL A 466 -10.47 -9.45 27.96
N SER A 467 -9.29 -9.63 27.38
CA SER A 467 -8.68 -8.61 26.51
C SER A 467 -8.12 -9.20 25.23
N SER A 468 -7.92 -8.35 24.23
CA SER A 468 -7.35 -8.69 22.94
C SER A 468 -6.32 -7.64 22.51
N ASN A 469 -5.15 -8.12 22.06
CA ASN A 469 -4.06 -7.35 21.48
C ASN A 469 -3.48 -6.22 22.37
N MET A 470 -3.60 -6.33 23.69
CA MET A 470 -3.25 -5.22 24.60
C MET A 470 -1.77 -4.82 24.57
N ASN A 471 -0.88 -5.78 24.29
CA ASN A 471 0.57 -5.63 24.36
C ASN A 471 1.24 -5.35 23.01
N ASN A 472 0.48 -5.31 21.91
CA ASN A 472 1.03 -5.09 20.57
C ASN A 472 0.46 -3.81 19.94
N PHE A 473 1.01 -3.41 18.80
CA PHE A 473 0.43 -2.34 17.99
C PHE A 473 -0.89 -2.78 17.36
N GLY A 474 -1.80 -1.84 17.14
CA GLY A 474 -3.07 -2.04 16.44
C GLY A 474 -4.30 -1.86 17.33
N LYS A 475 -5.44 -2.37 16.86
CA LYS A 475 -6.72 -2.35 17.58
C LYS A 475 -6.62 -3.17 18.86
N LYS A 476 -7.12 -2.64 19.97
CA LYS A 476 -7.13 -3.26 21.30
C LYS A 476 -8.52 -3.25 21.87
N LEU A 477 -8.90 -4.34 22.51
CA LEU A 477 -10.24 -4.52 23.06
C LEU A 477 -10.16 -5.09 24.47
N ILE A 478 -10.96 -4.55 25.38
CA ILE A 478 -11.30 -5.17 26.65
C ILE A 478 -12.81 -5.34 26.75
N GLU A 479 -13.25 -6.51 27.21
CA GLU A 479 -14.66 -6.86 27.37
C GLU A 479 -14.90 -7.37 28.79
N GLY A 480 -15.90 -6.85 29.46
CA GLY A 480 -16.21 -7.14 30.85
C GLY A 480 -17.67 -7.51 31.05
N TYR A 481 -17.92 -8.38 32.02
CA TYR A 481 -19.28 -8.77 32.41
C TYR A 481 -19.45 -8.66 33.92
N LYS A 482 -20.53 -8.00 34.35
CA LYS A 482 -20.88 -7.82 35.76
C LYS A 482 -22.39 -7.64 35.90
N ASN A 483 -23.02 -8.47 36.74
CA ASN A 483 -24.43 -8.33 37.14
C ASN A 483 -25.41 -8.15 35.94
N ASP A 484 -25.30 -8.99 34.92
CA ASP A 484 -26.13 -8.92 33.69
C ASP A 484 -25.91 -7.66 32.82
N ALA A 485 -24.83 -6.93 33.07
CA ALA A 485 -24.35 -5.85 32.23
C ALA A 485 -23.03 -6.20 31.54
N TYR A 486 -22.89 -5.71 30.32
CA TYR A 486 -21.72 -5.88 29.47
C TYR A 486 -21.02 -4.53 29.27
N TYR A 487 -19.70 -4.56 29.33
CA TYR A 487 -18.83 -3.39 29.25
C TYR A 487 -17.77 -3.67 28.19
N PHE A 488 -17.45 -2.69 27.35
CA PHE A 488 -16.27 -2.79 26.50
C PHE A 488 -15.54 -1.45 26.40
N VAL A 489 -14.23 -1.54 26.21
CA VAL A 489 -13.41 -0.41 25.76
C VAL A 489 -12.57 -0.89 24.59
N GLU A 490 -12.62 -0.12 23.52
CA GLU A 490 -11.82 -0.34 22.33
C GLU A 490 -10.91 0.85 22.08
N GLU A 491 -9.63 0.58 21.84
CA GLU A 491 -8.67 1.54 21.29
C GLU A 491 -8.35 1.12 19.86
N ALA A 492 -8.74 1.93 18.89
CA ALA A 492 -8.39 1.75 17.49
C ALA A 492 -7.39 2.83 17.06
N VAL A 493 -6.54 2.53 16.07
CA VAL A 493 -5.46 3.44 15.63
C VAL A 493 -5.55 3.70 14.13
N LEU A 494 -5.36 4.97 13.75
CA LEU A 494 -5.11 5.43 12.38
C LEU A 494 -4.07 6.54 12.41
N ASN A 495 -2.88 6.27 11.88
CA ASN A 495 -1.81 7.27 11.74
C ASN A 495 -1.82 7.90 10.33
N ASP A 496 -2.97 8.42 9.92
CA ASP A 496 -3.12 9.06 8.61
C ASP A 496 -2.49 10.46 8.60
N ILE A 497 -1.42 10.60 7.83
CA ILE A 497 -0.66 11.85 7.63
C ILE A 497 -1.06 12.58 6.34
N SER A 498 -1.95 11.99 5.54
CA SER A 498 -2.44 12.53 4.26
C SER A 498 -3.73 13.33 4.41
N TYR A 499 -4.59 12.93 5.36
CA TYR A 499 -5.87 13.57 5.65
C TYR A 499 -6.10 13.67 7.16
N ILE A 500 -6.63 14.82 7.61
CA ILE A 500 -7.06 15.04 9.01
C ILE A 500 -8.53 15.44 8.98
N GLU A 501 -9.38 14.61 9.59
CA GLU A 501 -10.80 14.89 9.74
C GLU A 501 -11.07 15.77 10.98
N GLU A 502 -12.23 16.43 10.98
CA GLU A 502 -12.73 17.15 12.16
C GLU A 502 -13.08 16.20 13.32
N ASP A 503 -12.49 16.44 14.49
CA ASP A 503 -12.66 15.56 15.66
C ASP A 503 -14.12 15.47 16.14
N SER A 504 -14.89 16.57 16.07
CA SER A 504 -16.31 16.56 16.46
C SER A 504 -17.16 15.71 15.53
N PHE A 505 -16.84 15.73 14.24
CA PHE A 505 -17.51 14.91 13.26
C PHE A 505 -17.22 13.44 13.54
N GLU A 506 -15.94 13.06 13.64
CA GLU A 506 -15.55 11.66 13.88
C GLU A 506 -16.16 11.12 15.18
N ALA A 507 -16.03 11.86 16.30
CA ALA A 507 -16.55 11.44 17.60
C ALA A 507 -18.03 11.07 17.56
N LYS A 508 -18.84 11.80 16.77
CA LYS A 508 -20.27 11.52 16.59
C LYS A 508 -20.51 10.44 15.52
N TYR A 509 -19.81 10.51 14.39
CA TYR A 509 -20.10 9.66 13.24
C TYR A 509 -19.79 8.18 13.49
N PHE A 510 -18.82 7.86 14.36
CA PHE A 510 -18.61 6.47 14.81
C PHE A 510 -19.87 5.85 15.44
N HIS A 511 -20.64 6.64 16.21
CA HIS A 511 -21.87 6.15 16.82
C HIS A 511 -22.95 5.91 15.76
N HIS A 512 -23.08 6.84 14.80
CA HIS A 512 -24.00 6.69 13.67
C HIS A 512 -23.69 5.43 12.85
N ALA A 513 -22.43 5.23 12.47
CA ALA A 513 -21.99 4.06 11.72
C ALA A 513 -22.25 2.75 12.48
N LEU A 514 -21.92 2.71 13.79
CA LEU A 514 -22.11 1.52 14.60
C LEU A 514 -23.60 1.20 14.83
N TYR A 515 -24.44 2.19 15.13
CA TYR A 515 -25.88 1.98 15.26
C TYR A 515 -26.52 1.52 13.96
N LYS A 516 -26.12 2.10 12.82
CA LYS A 516 -26.55 1.64 11.50
C LYS A 516 -26.19 0.16 11.28
N ASN A 517 -24.93 -0.21 11.54
CA ASN A 517 -24.47 -1.60 11.41
C ASN A 517 -25.26 -2.57 12.32
N TYR A 518 -25.72 -2.11 13.48
CA TYR A 518 -26.57 -2.90 14.37
C TYR A 518 -28.08 -2.74 14.13
N LYS A 519 -28.49 -2.02 13.07
CA LYS A 519 -29.90 -1.70 12.76
C LYS A 519 -30.64 -1.04 13.94
N LEU A 520 -29.92 -0.19 14.69
CA LEU A 520 -30.42 0.58 15.81
C LEU A 520 -30.62 2.05 15.43
N GLU A 521 -31.57 2.69 16.09
CA GLU A 521 -31.74 4.14 16.04
C GLU A 521 -31.17 4.81 17.29
N GLU A 522 -30.37 5.86 17.10
CA GLU A 522 -29.94 6.74 18.18
C GLU A 522 -31.18 7.43 18.81
N LYS A 523 -31.39 7.23 20.11
CA LYS A 523 -32.51 7.86 20.85
C LYS A 523 -32.12 9.18 21.49
N GLU A 524 -30.90 9.27 22.03
CA GLU A 524 -30.36 10.46 22.68
C GLU A 524 -28.85 10.51 22.48
N GLY A 525 -28.29 11.69 22.23
CA GLY A 525 -26.85 11.89 22.16
C GLY A 525 -26.43 13.35 22.29
N GLY A 526 -25.17 13.58 22.65
CA GLY A 526 -24.63 14.93 22.80
C GLY A 526 -23.15 14.97 23.17
N PHE A 527 -22.50 16.09 22.82
CA PHE A 527 -21.10 16.34 23.17
C PHE A 527 -20.93 16.61 24.67
N LYS A 528 -19.83 16.10 25.24
CA LYS A 528 -19.43 16.34 26.64
C LYS A 528 -18.24 17.28 26.70
N ALA A 529 -18.18 18.07 27.78
CA ALA A 529 -17.06 18.96 28.04
C ALA A 529 -15.79 18.16 28.40
N GLY A 530 -14.64 18.64 27.94
CA GLY A 530 -13.33 18.04 28.15
C GLY A 530 -12.31 18.62 27.18
N ASP A 531 -11.04 18.22 27.34
CA ASP A 531 -9.95 18.68 26.49
C ASP A 531 -10.09 18.14 25.05
N TYR A 532 -10.60 16.92 24.90
CA TYR A 532 -10.84 16.26 23.62
C TYR A 532 -12.33 16.21 23.25
N LYS A 533 -12.62 16.20 21.94
CA LYS A 533 -14.00 16.03 21.47
C LYS A 533 -14.53 14.65 21.89
N THR A 534 -15.59 14.69 22.67
CA THR A 534 -16.22 13.53 23.28
C THR A 534 -17.70 13.54 22.98
N TYR A 535 -18.23 12.46 22.41
CA TYR A 535 -19.66 12.29 22.15
C TYR A 535 -20.18 11.09 22.95
N GLU A 536 -21.33 11.23 23.59
CA GLU A 536 -22.02 10.13 24.26
C GLU A 536 -23.43 10.00 23.68
N SER A 537 -23.90 8.77 23.47
CA SER A 537 -25.26 8.49 23.01
C SER A 537 -25.81 7.19 23.57
N LYS A 538 -27.10 6.94 23.35
CA LYS A 538 -27.75 5.67 23.65
C LYS A 538 -28.76 5.26 22.58
N ALA A 539 -28.90 3.96 22.40
CA ALA A 539 -29.95 3.33 21.61
C ALA A 539 -30.62 2.22 22.42
N LEU A 540 -31.92 2.01 22.20
CA LEU A 540 -32.67 0.91 22.81
C LEU A 540 -32.35 -0.38 22.04
N LEU A 541 -31.89 -1.43 22.73
CA LEU A 541 -31.56 -2.72 22.10
C LEU A 541 -32.80 -3.59 21.89
N ASP A 542 -33.62 -3.70 22.94
CA ASP A 542 -34.81 -4.54 22.93
C ASP A 542 -35.88 -3.89 23.83
N ALA A 543 -37.07 -3.72 23.25
CA ALA A 543 -38.21 -3.14 23.93
C ALA A 543 -38.73 -4.01 25.10
N THR A 544 -38.39 -5.29 25.13
CA THR A 544 -38.82 -6.24 26.17
C THR A 544 -37.92 -6.18 27.40
N SER A 545 -36.61 -6.24 27.21
CA SER A 545 -35.61 -6.18 28.29
C SER A 545 -35.30 -4.76 28.79
N GLN A 546 -35.71 -3.73 28.05
CA GLN A 546 -35.40 -2.31 28.33
C GLN A 546 -33.90 -2.02 28.44
N LYS A 547 -33.05 -2.91 27.91
CA LYS A 547 -31.60 -2.71 27.87
C LYS A 547 -31.24 -1.69 26.80
N HIS A 548 -30.27 -0.83 27.13
CA HIS A 548 -29.77 0.19 26.24
C HIS A 548 -28.29 -0.07 25.93
N LEU A 549 -27.90 0.19 24.68
CA LEU A 549 -26.50 0.31 24.28
C LEU A 549 -26.10 1.77 24.40
N HIS A 550 -25.28 2.07 25.41
CA HIS A 550 -24.66 3.36 25.61
C HIS A 550 -23.27 3.36 24.99
N LEU A 551 -22.95 4.40 24.25
CA LEU A 551 -21.65 4.58 23.61
C LEU A 551 -21.02 5.90 24.07
N LYS A 552 -19.70 5.90 24.15
CA LYS A 552 -18.87 7.09 24.37
C LYS A 552 -17.64 7.00 23.49
N THR A 553 -17.44 7.98 22.62
CA THR A 553 -16.23 8.09 21.80
C THR A 553 -15.39 9.27 22.20
N ILE A 554 -14.07 9.09 22.22
CA ILE A 554 -13.07 10.15 22.41
C ILE A 554 -12.06 10.07 21.27
N VAL A 555 -11.83 11.20 20.59
CA VAL A 555 -10.84 11.33 19.50
C VAL A 555 -9.59 12.01 20.06
N LYS A 556 -8.43 11.32 20.00
CA LYS A 556 -7.16 11.85 20.52
C LYS A 556 -6.01 11.33 19.68
N ASP A 557 -5.16 12.21 19.14
CA ASP A 557 -4.00 11.84 18.30
C ASP A 557 -4.35 10.89 17.13
N GLY A 558 -3.55 9.85 16.89
CA GLY A 558 -3.86 8.77 15.96
C GLY A 558 -4.78 7.71 16.56
N SER A 559 -5.22 7.86 17.81
CA SER A 559 -6.03 6.87 18.53
C SER A 559 -7.50 7.30 18.65
N TYR A 560 -8.40 6.33 18.55
CA TYR A 560 -9.82 6.49 18.80
C TYR A 560 -10.21 5.56 19.93
N TYR A 561 -10.97 6.08 20.90
CA TYR A 561 -11.42 5.31 22.05
C TYR A 561 -12.93 5.21 22.02
N LEU A 562 -13.46 4.00 21.92
CA LEU A 562 -14.88 3.71 22.05
C LEU A 562 -15.13 2.95 23.35
N LEU A 563 -15.96 3.49 24.21
CA LEU A 563 -16.47 2.80 25.39
C LEU A 563 -17.92 2.45 25.14
N GLY A 564 -18.31 1.24 25.52
CA GLY A 564 -19.70 0.81 25.46
C GLY A 564 -20.17 0.12 26.72
N TYR A 565 -21.44 0.35 27.04
CA TYR A 565 -22.13 -0.28 28.15
C TYR A 565 -23.50 -0.75 27.69
N VAL A 566 -23.81 -2.02 27.97
CA VAL A 566 -25.13 -2.62 27.77
C VAL A 566 -25.70 -3.02 29.11
N GLY A 567 -26.83 -2.42 29.48
CA GLY A 567 -27.53 -2.73 30.73
C GLY A 567 -28.75 -1.86 30.94
N THR A 568 -29.36 -1.98 32.13
CA THR A 568 -30.54 -1.20 32.54
C THR A 568 -30.23 -0.09 33.55
N LYS A 569 -29.03 -0.12 34.17
CA LYS A 569 -28.63 0.81 35.23
C LYS A 569 -27.80 1.96 34.69
N GLU A 570 -28.39 3.16 34.65
CA GLU A 570 -27.71 4.38 34.18
C GLU A 570 -26.54 4.79 35.09
N ASP A 571 -26.61 4.51 36.40
CA ASP A 571 -25.57 4.85 37.37
C ASP A 571 -24.27 4.06 37.14
N ASP A 572 -24.39 2.76 36.84
CA ASP A 572 -23.23 1.90 36.51
C ASP A 572 -22.53 2.41 35.25
N LYS A 573 -23.31 2.79 34.23
CA LYS A 573 -22.80 3.44 33.02
C LYS A 573 -22.11 4.77 33.33
N ASN A 574 -22.74 5.63 34.13
CA ASN A 574 -22.20 6.94 34.47
C ASN A 574 -20.89 6.82 35.25
N ALA A 575 -20.79 5.87 36.18
CA ALA A 575 -19.56 5.60 36.92
C ALA A 575 -18.45 5.12 35.97
N PHE A 576 -18.75 4.15 35.09
CA PHE A 576 -17.82 3.64 34.08
C PHE A 576 -17.30 4.76 33.15
N PHE A 577 -18.19 5.52 32.51
CA PHE A 577 -17.80 6.58 31.56
C PHE A 577 -17.04 7.74 32.20
N LYS A 578 -17.30 8.05 33.49
CA LYS A 578 -16.58 9.10 34.24
C LYS A 578 -15.22 8.62 34.76
N SER A 579 -15.04 7.32 34.95
CA SER A 579 -13.78 6.75 35.45
C SER A 579 -12.66 6.73 34.41
N PHE A 580 -13.00 6.78 33.10
CA PHE A 580 -12.03 6.75 32.01
C PHE A 580 -11.15 8.00 32.01
N LYS A 581 -9.83 7.82 32.08
CA LYS A 581 -8.84 8.91 32.09
C LYS A 581 -7.59 8.52 31.30
N PHE A 582 -7.04 9.49 30.58
CA PHE A 582 -5.71 9.38 30.00
C PHE A 582 -4.64 9.60 31.06
N ASN A 583 -3.58 8.80 30.97
CA ASN A 583 -2.42 8.88 31.83
C ASN A 583 -1.21 9.33 31.01
N LYS A 584 -0.10 9.67 31.68
CA LYS A 584 1.17 9.86 30.97
C LYS A 584 1.72 8.50 30.57
N THR A 585 1.71 8.24 29.26
CA THR A 585 2.26 6.99 28.69
C THR A 585 3.73 6.82 29.06
N ASP A 586 4.05 5.63 29.54
CA ASP A 586 5.38 5.22 29.98
C ASP A 586 6.16 4.66 28.78
N TYR A 587 7.22 5.37 28.39
CA TYR A 587 8.18 4.90 27.39
C TYR A 587 9.51 4.61 28.06
N SER A 588 9.89 3.33 28.05
CA SER A 588 11.16 2.82 28.57
C SER A 588 11.87 1.97 27.52
N GLY A 589 13.12 1.56 27.78
CA GLY A 589 13.87 0.65 26.90
C GLY A 589 14.48 1.29 25.65
N PHE A 590 14.79 2.60 25.68
CA PHE A 590 15.46 3.26 24.57
C PHE A 590 16.89 2.77 24.41
N ASN A 591 17.24 2.33 23.21
CA ASN A 591 18.59 1.92 22.83
C ASN A 591 18.99 2.59 21.51
N LYS A 592 20.30 2.69 21.28
CA LYS A 592 20.81 3.15 19.98
C LYS A 592 20.61 2.06 18.93
N VAL A 593 19.80 2.35 17.92
CA VAL A 593 19.55 1.48 16.77
C VAL A 593 20.23 2.08 15.55
N ILE A 594 20.86 1.23 14.75
CA ILE A 594 21.42 1.58 13.44
C ILE A 594 20.54 0.92 12.39
N ASP A 595 19.82 1.73 11.60
CA ASP A 595 19.07 1.26 10.45
C ASP A 595 20.02 1.17 9.25
N THR A 596 20.35 -0.05 8.85
CA THR A 596 21.25 -0.32 7.72
C THR A 596 20.55 -0.24 6.36
N SER A 597 19.23 -0.23 6.32
CA SER A 597 18.42 -0.18 5.09
C SER A 597 18.27 1.26 4.58
N LEU A 598 18.06 2.20 5.50
CA LEU A 598 17.95 3.63 5.23
C LEU A 598 19.23 4.41 5.60
N HIS A 599 20.19 3.81 6.32
CA HIS A 599 21.48 4.41 6.71
C HIS A 599 21.35 5.62 7.66
N PHE A 600 20.69 5.41 8.80
CA PHE A 600 20.68 6.36 9.90
C PHE A 600 20.85 5.64 11.24
N SER A 601 21.19 6.39 12.29
CA SER A 601 21.11 5.91 13.68
C SER A 601 20.13 6.75 14.48
N VAL A 602 19.46 6.14 15.45
CA VAL A 602 18.46 6.78 16.30
C VAL A 602 18.45 6.13 17.70
N HIS A 603 18.02 6.84 18.73
CA HIS A 603 17.62 6.27 20.00
C HIS A 603 16.12 5.98 19.96
N THR A 604 15.75 4.71 20.11
CA THR A 604 14.37 4.26 20.03
C THR A 604 14.14 3.08 20.94
N ASN A 605 12.92 2.94 21.45
CA ASN A 605 12.46 1.74 22.16
C ASN A 605 11.59 0.83 21.27
N SER A 606 11.44 1.19 19.99
CA SER A 606 10.81 0.37 18.95
C SER A 606 11.87 -0.43 18.19
N LYS A 607 11.50 -1.62 17.72
CA LYS A 607 12.38 -2.46 16.90
C LYS A 607 12.53 -1.86 15.50
N ALA A 608 13.71 -2.05 14.92
CA ALA A 608 13.91 -1.72 13.50
C ALA A 608 13.03 -2.65 12.65
N PRO A 609 12.23 -2.13 11.72
CA PRO A 609 11.42 -2.96 10.84
C PRO A 609 12.29 -3.93 10.03
N ALA A 610 11.83 -5.16 9.88
CA ALA A 610 12.50 -6.11 8.99
C ALA A 610 12.47 -5.55 7.55
N PRO A 611 13.56 -5.68 6.77
CA PRO A 611 13.54 -5.30 5.36
C PRO A 611 12.44 -6.09 4.64
N ASN A 612 11.48 -5.41 4.01
CA ASN A 612 10.45 -6.10 3.25
C ASN A 612 11.03 -6.52 1.87
N PRO A 613 11.15 -7.82 1.56
CA PRO A 613 11.67 -8.28 0.26
C PRO A 613 10.74 -7.92 -0.91
N TYR A 614 9.46 -7.64 -0.64
CA TYR A 614 8.42 -7.35 -1.64
C TYR A 614 7.91 -5.89 -1.61
N GLY A 615 8.29 -5.10 -0.60
CA GLY A 615 7.73 -3.77 -0.34
C GLY A 615 8.51 -2.58 -0.92
N TYR A 616 9.72 -2.81 -1.45
CA TYR A 616 10.51 -1.75 -2.09
C TYR A 616 10.03 -1.52 -3.51
N GLY A 617 8.92 -0.78 -3.65
CA GLY A 617 8.45 -0.21 -4.91
C GLY A 617 7.99 -1.26 -5.93
N TYR A 618 6.68 -1.26 -6.18
CA TYR A 618 6.04 -1.84 -7.37
C TYR A 618 6.47 -1.12 -8.68
N GLY A 619 7.77 -0.88 -8.86
CA GLY A 619 8.33 -0.63 -10.18
C GLY A 619 8.39 -1.97 -10.86
N TYR A 620 7.49 -2.19 -11.83
CA TYR A 620 7.58 -3.27 -12.81
C TYR A 620 9.04 -3.64 -13.04
N ASN A 621 9.38 -4.89 -12.75
CA ASN A 621 10.70 -5.44 -12.94
C ASN A 621 11.00 -5.42 -14.45
N THR A 622 11.38 -4.26 -14.99
CA THR A 622 11.68 -4.03 -16.40
C THR A 622 13.01 -4.68 -16.79
N GLY A 623 13.67 -5.38 -15.87
CA GLY A 623 14.98 -5.99 -16.09
C GLY A 623 16.11 -4.98 -16.30
N LYS A 624 15.87 -3.67 -16.08
CA LYS A 624 16.93 -2.65 -16.07
C LYS A 624 17.62 -2.66 -14.72
N LYS A 625 18.96 -2.75 -14.71
CA LYS A 625 19.77 -2.54 -13.50
C LYS A 625 19.63 -1.09 -13.05
N ASP A 626 19.21 -0.86 -11.80
CA ASP A 626 19.25 0.46 -11.15
C ASP A 626 20.63 1.10 -11.38
N LYS A 627 20.67 2.26 -12.05
CA LYS A 627 21.95 2.95 -12.23
C LYS A 627 22.28 3.72 -10.97
N ALA A 628 23.55 3.69 -10.54
CA ALA A 628 23.97 4.31 -9.28
C ALA A 628 23.63 5.81 -9.20
N TYR A 629 23.54 6.50 -10.34
CA TYR A 629 23.24 7.92 -10.42
C TYR A 629 21.74 8.26 -10.32
N GLU A 630 20.83 7.28 -10.41
CA GLU A 630 19.37 7.51 -10.45
C GLU A 630 18.82 7.94 -9.09
N LYS A 631 17.59 8.47 -9.09
CA LYS A 631 16.85 8.79 -7.86
C LYS A 631 16.39 7.46 -7.23
N LYS A 632 16.60 7.29 -5.92
CA LYS A 632 16.10 6.13 -5.17
C LYS A 632 15.35 6.60 -3.93
N VAL A 633 14.14 6.08 -3.74
CA VAL A 633 13.30 6.36 -2.57
C VAL A 633 13.12 5.06 -1.79
N ASN A 634 13.48 5.09 -0.51
CA ASN A 634 13.26 3.99 0.43
C ASN A 634 12.45 4.51 1.61
N GLU A 635 11.56 3.69 2.14
CA GLU A 635 10.66 4.06 3.23
C GLU A 635 10.67 2.98 4.32
N THR A 636 10.39 3.38 5.55
CA THR A 636 10.20 2.48 6.70
C THR A 636 9.34 3.16 7.76
N THR A 637 8.73 2.37 8.64
CA THR A 637 7.84 2.86 9.70
C THR A 637 8.19 2.23 11.04
N TYR A 638 8.53 3.05 12.03
CA TYR A 638 8.73 2.58 13.41
C TYR A 638 7.43 2.70 14.19
N SER A 639 6.99 1.59 14.78
CA SER A 639 5.73 1.53 15.54
C SER A 639 6.00 1.16 17.00
N THR A 640 5.25 1.74 17.93
CA THR A 640 5.31 1.37 19.35
C THR A 640 4.10 0.55 19.77
N GLN A 641 4.24 -0.29 20.81
CA GLN A 641 3.11 -0.97 21.44
C GLN A 641 2.05 0.00 22.02
N ALA A 642 2.36 1.30 22.12
CA ALA A 642 1.43 2.35 22.52
C ALA A 642 0.67 3.00 21.34
N ASN A 643 0.69 2.39 20.15
CA ASN A 643 -0.02 2.84 18.94
C ASN A 643 0.50 4.13 18.29
N GLU A 644 1.73 4.54 18.55
CA GLU A 644 2.38 5.64 17.82
C GLU A 644 3.26 5.15 16.68
N GLN A 645 3.34 5.92 15.60
CA GLN A 645 4.17 5.63 14.43
C GLN A 645 5.04 6.81 13.99
N ILE A 646 6.23 6.51 13.47
CA ILE A 646 7.09 7.47 12.78
C ILE A 646 7.36 6.92 11.38
N TYR A 647 6.92 7.66 10.37
CA TYR A 647 7.19 7.38 8.98
C TYR A 647 8.52 8.04 8.59
N ILE A 648 9.41 7.26 7.97
CA ILE A 648 10.70 7.77 7.50
C ILE A 648 10.87 7.45 6.03
N THR A 649 11.05 8.51 5.23
CA THR A 649 11.38 8.40 3.81
C THR A 649 12.82 8.89 3.60
N ARG A 650 13.64 8.09 2.93
CA ARG A 650 14.95 8.49 2.42
C ARG A 650 14.91 8.60 0.90
N THR A 651 15.08 9.82 0.41
CA THR A 651 15.29 10.11 -1.01
C THR A 651 16.77 10.35 -1.28
N LYS A 652 17.41 9.44 -2.01
CA LYS A 652 18.65 9.72 -2.73
C LYS A 652 18.28 10.40 -4.04
N TYR A 653 18.66 11.66 -4.21
CA TYR A 653 18.41 12.39 -5.46
C TYR A 653 19.28 11.88 -6.60
N HIS A 654 18.82 12.13 -7.83
CA HIS A 654 19.65 11.92 -9.01
C HIS A 654 20.97 12.70 -8.88
N ASP A 655 22.08 12.14 -9.37
CA ASP A 655 23.41 12.74 -9.20
C ASP A 655 23.52 14.12 -9.84
N LEU A 656 22.72 14.40 -10.87
CA LEU A 656 22.59 15.71 -11.53
C LEU A 656 21.53 16.65 -10.91
N GLN A 657 20.80 16.24 -9.88
CA GLN A 657 19.80 17.11 -9.25
C GLN A 657 20.43 18.41 -8.73
N MET A 658 19.85 19.54 -9.12
CA MET A 658 20.21 20.87 -8.63
C MET A 658 19.00 21.60 -8.04
N PHE A 659 19.23 22.34 -6.97
CA PHE A 659 18.34 23.38 -6.44
C PHE A 659 19.13 24.69 -6.33
N HIS A 660 18.44 25.83 -6.47
CA HIS A 660 19.11 27.14 -6.44
C HIS A 660 19.74 27.46 -5.07
N ASN A 661 19.05 27.08 -3.99
CA ASN A 661 19.47 27.24 -2.61
C ASN A 661 18.64 26.30 -1.71
N ILE A 662 18.99 26.26 -0.42
CA ILE A 662 18.29 25.41 0.54
C ILE A 662 16.82 25.83 0.75
N ASP A 663 16.51 27.13 0.70
CA ASP A 663 15.15 27.63 0.88
C ASP A 663 14.22 27.15 -0.25
N SER A 664 14.74 26.97 -1.46
CA SER A 664 14.01 26.39 -2.59
C SER A 664 13.63 24.93 -2.35
N VAL A 665 14.47 24.18 -1.62
CA VAL A 665 14.18 22.80 -1.21
C VAL A 665 13.03 22.81 -0.21
N TRP A 666 13.13 23.62 0.85
CA TRP A 666 12.10 23.71 1.89
C TRP A 666 10.76 24.20 1.36
N ALA A 667 10.76 25.24 0.53
CA ALA A 667 9.54 25.73 -0.11
C ALA A 667 8.88 24.67 -1.01
N ASN A 668 9.68 23.81 -1.67
CA ASN A 668 9.13 22.71 -2.46
C ASN A 668 8.45 21.66 -1.57
N LEU A 669 9.09 21.27 -0.46
CA LEU A 669 8.53 20.29 0.49
C LEU A 669 7.28 20.84 1.19
N GLU A 670 7.27 22.08 1.65
CA GLU A 670 6.06 22.70 2.23
C GLU A 670 4.93 22.82 1.21
N LYS A 671 5.24 23.13 -0.05
CA LYS A 671 4.23 23.21 -1.11
C LYS A 671 3.57 21.85 -1.37
N GLN A 672 4.30 20.75 -1.21
CA GLN A 672 3.75 19.40 -1.37
C GLN A 672 2.68 19.05 -0.33
N VAL A 673 2.67 19.69 0.85
CA VAL A 673 1.65 19.48 1.89
C VAL A 673 0.24 19.85 1.40
N ASN A 674 0.12 20.90 0.58
CA ASN A 674 -1.17 21.43 0.10
C ASN A 674 -1.31 21.35 -1.43
N TYR A 675 -0.57 20.45 -2.07
CA TYR A 675 -0.57 20.36 -3.53
C TYR A 675 -1.83 19.65 -4.07
N GLY A 676 -2.69 20.38 -4.79
CA GLY A 676 -3.76 19.82 -5.62
C GLY A 676 -3.27 19.53 -7.04
N GLY A 677 -3.60 18.36 -7.58
CA GLY A 677 -3.25 17.99 -8.96
C GLY A 677 -4.04 18.78 -10.03
N TYR A 678 -3.70 18.60 -11.31
CA TYR A 678 -4.32 19.31 -12.45
C TYR A 678 -5.86 19.20 -12.54
N TYR A 679 -6.42 18.13 -12.00
CA TYR A 679 -7.85 17.81 -12.04
C TYR A 679 -8.55 17.93 -10.68
N PHE A 680 -7.82 18.33 -9.64
CA PHE A 680 -8.34 18.40 -8.28
C PHE A 680 -7.91 19.72 -7.64
N ASP A 681 -8.89 20.61 -7.40
CA ASP A 681 -8.68 21.73 -6.49
C ASP A 681 -8.15 21.18 -5.16
N ALA A 682 -7.17 21.89 -4.57
CA ALA A 682 -6.61 21.50 -3.28
C ALA A 682 -7.75 21.45 -2.24
N LYS A 683 -8.26 20.24 -1.97
CA LYS A 683 -9.26 19.96 -0.94
C LYS A 683 -8.64 20.44 0.39
N LYS A 684 -9.26 21.45 1.00
CA LYS A 684 -8.94 22.03 2.34
C LYS A 684 -7.44 22.06 2.70
N GLY A 685 -6.74 23.14 2.33
CA GLY A 685 -5.32 23.29 2.64
C GLY A 685 -5.01 23.33 4.15
N PHE A 686 -4.04 22.54 4.60
CA PHE A 686 -3.51 22.54 5.96
C PHE A 686 -2.82 23.85 6.31
N LYS A 687 -2.90 24.22 7.60
CA LYS A 687 -2.16 25.34 8.15
C LYS A 687 -0.77 24.89 8.61
N ILE A 688 0.27 25.39 7.95
CA ILE A 688 1.67 25.11 8.30
C ILE A 688 2.20 26.14 9.32
N SER A 689 2.77 25.66 10.42
CA SER A 689 3.31 26.45 11.54
C SER A 689 4.64 25.87 12.06
N ASN A 690 5.20 26.50 13.11
CA ASN A 690 6.38 26.03 13.86
C ASN A 690 7.63 25.73 13.00
N ARG A 691 7.88 26.59 11.99
CA ARG A 691 9.04 26.47 11.09
C ARG A 691 10.33 26.74 11.84
N ASN A 692 11.28 25.83 11.75
CA ASN A 692 12.62 26.00 12.29
C ASN A 692 13.64 25.33 11.36
N SER A 693 14.63 26.09 10.90
CA SER A 693 15.69 25.61 10.02
C SER A 693 17.05 25.77 10.69
N THR A 694 17.90 24.74 10.60
CA THR A 694 19.27 24.77 11.10
C THR A 694 20.24 24.21 10.07
N ASN A 695 21.50 24.62 10.16
CA ASN A 695 22.61 24.07 9.37
C ASN A 695 23.79 23.80 10.30
N LYS A 696 24.21 22.54 10.37
CA LYS A 696 25.38 22.11 11.14
C LYS A 696 26.16 21.08 10.35
N ASP A 697 27.47 21.29 10.17
CA ASP A 697 28.37 20.34 9.51
C ASP A 697 27.90 19.85 8.12
N SER A 698 27.36 20.76 7.29
CA SER A 698 26.77 20.45 5.97
C SER A 698 25.52 19.55 6.00
N ILE A 699 24.86 19.47 7.16
CA ILE A 699 23.55 18.87 7.35
C ILE A 699 22.54 19.99 7.56
N TYR A 700 21.61 20.12 6.63
CA TYR A 700 20.53 21.10 6.70
C TYR A 700 19.29 20.41 7.27
N THR A 701 18.75 20.95 8.35
CA THR A 701 17.51 20.44 8.96
C THR A 701 16.42 21.48 8.83
N HIS A 702 15.20 21.05 8.56
CA HIS A 702 14.01 21.88 8.56
C HIS A 702 12.86 21.15 9.23
N ARG A 703 12.33 21.74 10.30
CA ARG A 703 11.18 21.24 11.06
C ARG A 703 10.00 22.16 10.83
N PHE A 704 8.81 21.59 10.69
CA PHE A 704 7.55 22.31 10.69
C PHE A 704 6.42 21.37 11.12
N SER A 705 5.25 21.92 11.37
CA SER A 705 4.05 21.14 11.66
C SER A 705 2.88 21.63 10.82
N TYR A 706 1.95 20.74 10.46
CA TYR A 706 0.73 21.12 9.77
C TYR A 706 -0.50 20.50 10.43
N THR A 707 -1.63 21.23 10.40
CA THR A 707 -2.87 20.86 11.09
C THR A 707 -4.08 21.32 10.31
N ASP A 708 -5.21 20.64 10.54
CA ASP A 708 -6.53 21.18 10.28
C ASP A 708 -6.96 22.07 11.45
N SER A 709 -7.68 23.17 11.20
CA SER A 709 -8.14 24.07 12.28
C SER A 709 -9.23 23.47 13.16
N SER A 710 -9.90 22.41 12.69
CA SER A 710 -11.01 21.76 13.37
C SER A 710 -10.63 20.44 14.05
N SER A 711 -9.33 20.17 14.19
CA SER A 711 -8.79 18.97 14.85
C SER A 711 -7.68 19.33 15.83
N ALA A 712 -7.57 18.56 16.90
CA ALA A 712 -6.43 18.55 17.81
C ALA A 712 -5.25 17.76 17.24
N LYS A 713 -5.45 16.99 16.16
CA LYS A 713 -4.39 16.23 15.48
C LYS A 713 -3.49 17.15 14.67
N GLN A 714 -2.20 16.93 14.76
CA GLN A 714 -1.18 17.68 14.04
C GLN A 714 -0.14 16.73 13.47
N VAL A 715 0.38 16.98 12.27
CA VAL A 715 1.53 16.23 11.75
C VAL A 715 2.81 17.02 12.00
N LEU A 716 3.78 16.38 12.66
CA LEU A 716 5.12 16.89 12.87
C LEU A 716 6.05 16.39 11.76
N VAL A 717 6.75 17.32 11.10
CA VAL A 717 7.69 17.00 10.01
C VAL A 717 9.10 17.41 10.40
N LYS A 718 10.08 16.52 10.16
CA LYS A 718 11.51 16.83 10.22
C LYS A 718 12.20 16.38 8.94
N ASN A 719 12.68 17.35 8.18
CA ASN A 719 13.48 17.14 6.98
C ASN A 719 14.96 17.32 7.29
N ILE A 720 15.80 16.44 6.75
CA ILE A 720 17.25 16.45 6.94
C ILE A 720 17.92 16.19 5.59
N LEU A 721 18.54 17.22 5.03
CA LEU A 721 19.32 17.13 3.79
C LEU A 721 20.81 17.04 4.13
N LYS A 722 21.45 15.95 3.69
CA LYS A 722 22.91 15.76 3.74
C LYS A 722 23.41 15.40 2.35
N LYS A 723 24.19 16.30 1.74
CA LYS A 723 24.67 16.16 0.35
C LYS A 723 23.52 15.90 -0.63
N GLY A 724 23.44 14.72 -1.22
CA GLY A 724 22.43 14.30 -2.21
C GLY A 724 21.26 13.51 -1.63
N VAL A 725 21.17 13.40 -0.31
CA VAL A 725 20.19 12.55 0.38
C VAL A 725 19.31 13.40 1.29
N LEU A 726 18.00 13.29 1.12
CA LEU A 726 16.99 13.88 1.98
C LEU A 726 16.32 12.77 2.80
N PHE A 727 16.31 12.93 4.12
CA PHE A 727 15.44 12.18 5.02
C PHE A 727 14.25 13.05 5.40
N GLU A 728 13.05 12.49 5.33
CA GLU A 728 11.81 13.10 5.82
C GLU A 728 11.23 12.18 6.91
N LEU A 729 10.99 12.74 8.09
CA LEU A 729 10.27 12.09 9.18
C LEU A 729 8.90 12.75 9.30
N LYS A 730 7.83 11.95 9.34
CA LYS A 730 6.45 12.40 9.57
C LYS A 730 5.80 11.59 10.68
N THR A 731 5.12 12.27 11.60
CA THR A 731 4.41 11.64 12.71
C THR A 731 3.15 12.43 13.06
N LEU A 732 2.05 11.72 13.26
CA LEU A 732 0.82 12.29 13.82
C LEU A 732 1.00 12.46 15.33
N VAL A 733 0.79 13.68 15.83
CA VAL A 733 0.92 14.06 17.24
C VAL A 733 -0.34 14.78 17.72
N ASP A 734 -0.47 14.90 19.03
CA ASP A 734 -1.51 15.69 19.68
C ASP A 734 -1.04 17.14 19.90
N SER A 735 -1.78 18.11 19.38
CA SER A 735 -1.48 19.53 19.59
C SER A 735 -1.80 20.02 21.02
N ILE A 736 -2.61 19.28 21.79
CA ILE A 736 -2.97 19.60 23.18
C ILE A 736 -1.88 19.11 24.13
N SER A 737 -1.56 17.81 24.12
CA SER A 737 -0.56 17.22 25.02
C SER A 737 0.89 17.28 24.50
N GLY A 738 1.08 17.60 23.21
CA GLY A 738 2.38 17.66 22.56
C GLY A 738 2.95 16.28 22.17
N PRO A 739 4.14 16.26 21.53
CA PRO A 739 4.78 15.01 21.11
C PRO A 739 5.19 14.14 22.30
N SER A 740 5.06 12.82 22.17
CA SER A 740 5.44 11.87 23.22
C SER A 740 6.96 11.78 23.42
N LYS A 741 7.38 11.08 24.49
CA LYS A 741 8.80 10.78 24.71
C LYS A 741 9.39 9.94 23.56
N PHE A 742 8.62 9.01 22.99
CA PHE A 742 9.06 8.25 21.82
C PHE A 742 9.36 9.16 20.63
N VAL A 743 8.44 10.07 20.30
CA VAL A 743 8.61 11.00 19.17
C VAL A 743 9.79 11.94 19.40
N THR A 744 9.89 12.55 20.59
CA THR A 744 10.97 13.49 20.91
C THR A 744 12.35 12.83 20.91
N GLU A 745 12.53 11.71 21.60
CA GLU A 745 13.81 10.97 21.61
C GLU A 745 14.21 10.53 20.20
N PHE A 746 13.27 10.01 19.40
CA PHE A 746 13.53 9.58 18.03
C PHE A 746 13.92 10.78 17.15
N TYR A 747 13.14 11.86 17.17
CA TYR A 747 13.40 13.04 16.35
C TYR A 747 14.71 13.72 16.74
N ASP A 748 15.06 13.81 18.01
CA ASP A 748 16.25 14.55 18.45
C ASP A 748 17.54 13.75 18.30
N SER A 749 17.48 12.42 18.42
CA SER A 749 18.65 11.53 18.24
C SER A 749 18.92 11.12 16.78
N PHE A 750 17.96 11.34 15.87
CA PHE A 750 18.09 10.94 14.45
C PHE A 750 19.34 11.53 13.79
N THR A 751 20.24 10.66 13.38
CA THR A 751 21.54 11.02 12.79
C THR A 751 21.79 10.24 11.50
N PRO A 752 21.89 10.91 10.34
CA PRO A 752 22.25 10.24 9.08
C PRO A 752 23.67 9.66 9.13
N ILE A 753 23.81 8.37 8.78
CA ILE A 753 25.11 7.69 8.70
C ILE A 753 25.71 7.96 7.30
N ASP A 754 26.97 8.42 7.24
CA ASP A 754 27.62 8.72 5.96
C ASP A 754 28.18 7.45 5.31
N THR A 755 27.67 7.14 4.13
CA THR A 755 28.23 6.14 3.21
C THR A 755 28.11 6.62 1.76
N LEU A 756 28.58 7.83 1.42
CA LEU A 756 28.83 8.25 0.02
C LEU A 756 27.63 8.14 -0.97
N MET A 757 26.38 8.12 -0.51
CA MET A 757 25.24 7.72 -1.35
C MET A 757 24.76 8.72 -2.41
N GLY A 758 25.21 9.98 -2.40
CA GLY A 758 24.72 10.95 -3.39
C GLY A 758 25.47 12.28 -3.42
N LYS A 759 25.47 12.91 -4.60
CA LYS A 759 26.13 14.21 -4.85
C LYS A 759 25.27 15.37 -4.32
N SER A 760 25.93 16.37 -3.71
CA SER A 760 25.26 17.57 -3.18
C SER A 760 24.31 18.21 -4.18
N VAL A 761 23.04 18.40 -3.81
CA VAL A 761 22.04 19.05 -4.67
C VAL A 761 22.14 20.58 -4.71
N LEU A 762 23.00 21.17 -3.87
CA LEU A 762 23.23 22.62 -3.79
C LEU A 762 24.50 23.07 -4.53
N LYS A 763 25.29 22.11 -5.03
CA LYS A 763 26.49 22.41 -5.83
C LYS A 763 26.11 22.66 -7.29
N ASP A 764 26.87 23.53 -7.95
CA ASP A 764 26.78 23.71 -9.40
C ASP A 764 27.28 22.44 -10.11
N LYS A 765 26.42 21.85 -10.95
CA LYS A 765 26.70 20.65 -11.76
C LYS A 765 26.59 20.92 -13.25
N THR A 766 26.51 22.18 -13.66
CA THR A 766 26.40 22.58 -15.07
C THR A 766 27.60 22.11 -15.89
N GLY A 767 28.83 22.22 -15.35
CA GLY A 767 30.03 21.69 -16.01
C GLY A 767 29.98 20.18 -16.25
N GLN A 768 29.60 19.39 -15.22
CA GLN A 768 29.41 17.94 -15.35
C GLN A 768 28.34 17.58 -16.39
N PHE A 769 27.26 18.37 -16.45
CA PHE A 769 26.22 18.19 -17.47
C PHE A 769 26.77 18.43 -18.88
N PHE A 770 27.54 19.50 -19.11
CA PHE A 770 28.10 19.78 -20.43
C PHE A 770 29.18 18.77 -20.84
N GLU A 771 30.01 18.29 -19.90
CA GLU A 771 30.94 17.19 -20.15
C GLU A 771 30.20 15.90 -20.55
N ALA A 772 29.16 15.53 -19.81
CA ALA A 772 28.32 14.37 -20.12
C ALA A 772 27.62 14.51 -21.48
N LEU A 773 27.18 15.71 -21.84
CA LEU A 773 26.58 16.02 -23.13
C LEU A 773 27.58 15.81 -24.27
N ARG A 774 28.78 16.38 -24.15
CA ARG A 774 29.86 16.20 -25.15
C ARG A 774 30.31 14.75 -25.28
N ALA A 775 30.30 14.01 -24.17
CA ALA A 775 30.61 12.57 -24.13
C ALA A 775 29.46 11.66 -24.60
N LYS A 776 28.29 12.23 -24.96
CA LYS A 776 27.06 11.49 -25.31
C LYS A 776 26.61 10.51 -24.22
N ASP A 777 26.88 10.80 -22.95
CA ASP A 777 26.49 9.94 -21.82
C ASP A 777 24.96 9.86 -21.66
N SER A 778 24.44 8.67 -21.40
CA SER A 778 23.01 8.44 -21.15
C SER A 778 22.49 9.10 -19.87
N ILE A 779 23.37 9.50 -18.94
CA ILE A 779 22.99 10.12 -17.66
C ILE A 779 22.10 11.35 -17.83
N ILE A 780 22.24 12.10 -18.93
CA ILE A 780 21.49 13.35 -19.17
C ILE A 780 20.19 13.19 -19.96
N LEU A 781 19.98 12.06 -20.65
CA LEU A 781 18.87 11.89 -21.61
C LEU A 781 17.49 12.13 -20.97
N GLU A 782 17.32 11.67 -19.74
CA GLU A 782 16.07 11.81 -18.99
C GLU A 782 16.21 12.75 -17.76
N SER A 783 17.36 13.45 -17.63
CA SER A 783 17.68 14.22 -16.42
C SER A 783 18.10 15.67 -16.66
N TYR A 784 18.13 16.13 -17.93
CA TYR A 784 18.49 17.51 -18.28
C TYR A 784 17.64 18.56 -17.55
N GLY A 785 16.35 18.30 -17.32
CA GLY A 785 15.45 19.19 -16.56
C GLY A 785 15.77 19.33 -15.06
N LEU A 786 16.66 18.48 -14.52
CA LEU A 786 17.10 18.55 -13.13
C LEU A 786 18.19 19.60 -12.88
N ILE A 787 18.85 20.06 -13.94
CA ILE A 787 19.86 21.12 -13.88
C ILE A 787 19.17 22.48 -13.71
N LYS A 788 19.88 23.42 -13.06
CA LYS A 788 19.41 24.79 -12.83
C LYS A 788 20.48 25.76 -13.27
N PHE A 789 20.36 26.25 -14.50
CA PHE A 789 21.31 27.19 -15.09
C PHE A 789 21.17 28.58 -14.47
N LYS A 790 22.27 29.33 -14.50
CA LYS A 790 22.34 30.75 -14.10
C LYS A 790 22.98 31.55 -15.22
N LYS A 791 22.89 32.88 -15.10
CA LYS A 791 23.41 33.82 -16.09
C LYS A 791 24.87 33.56 -16.50
N HIS A 792 25.75 33.13 -15.60
CA HIS A 792 27.16 32.85 -15.94
C HIS A 792 27.35 31.67 -16.90
N ASN A 793 26.37 30.77 -17.01
CA ASN A 793 26.42 29.64 -17.92
C ASN A 793 26.10 30.01 -19.37
N SER A 794 25.61 31.23 -19.65
CA SER A 794 25.12 31.61 -20.98
C SER A 794 26.15 31.42 -22.08
N LYS A 795 27.43 31.77 -21.83
CA LYS A 795 28.53 31.59 -22.80
C LYS A 795 28.75 30.12 -23.18
N GLU A 796 28.68 29.20 -22.22
CA GLU A 796 28.88 27.79 -22.49
C GLU A 796 27.68 27.17 -23.20
N ILE A 797 26.46 27.56 -22.83
CA ILE A 797 25.24 27.17 -23.57
C ILE A 797 25.34 27.61 -25.02
N VAL A 798 25.77 28.86 -25.29
CA VAL A 798 25.96 29.37 -26.65
C VAL A 798 27.01 28.55 -27.42
N SER A 799 28.15 28.24 -26.81
CA SER A 799 29.17 27.40 -27.47
C SER A 799 28.64 26.01 -27.79
N VAL A 800 27.93 25.36 -26.86
CA VAL A 800 27.35 24.03 -27.13
C VAL A 800 26.30 24.10 -28.23
N LEU A 801 25.38 25.07 -28.20
CA LEU A 801 24.36 25.21 -29.24
C LEU A 801 24.95 25.51 -30.63
N LYS A 802 26.15 26.11 -30.69
CA LYS A 802 26.85 26.44 -31.93
C LYS A 802 27.72 25.29 -32.45
N ASP A 803 28.47 24.64 -31.55
CA ASP A 803 29.60 23.80 -31.91
C ASP A 803 29.32 22.28 -31.73
N PHE A 804 28.24 21.90 -31.03
CA PHE A 804 27.89 20.49 -30.76
C PHE A 804 26.75 19.98 -31.66
N GLU A 805 26.95 18.81 -32.27
CA GLU A 805 25.94 18.14 -33.09
C GLU A 805 25.02 17.27 -32.22
N PHE A 806 23.71 17.56 -32.25
CA PHE A 806 22.70 16.85 -31.47
C PHE A 806 22.05 15.74 -32.29
N ASP A 807 22.25 14.49 -31.89
CA ASP A 807 21.54 13.34 -32.46
C ASP A 807 20.03 13.42 -32.13
N LYS A 808 19.20 12.67 -32.87
CA LYS A 808 17.72 12.66 -32.75
C LYS A 808 17.22 12.47 -31.30
N GLU A 809 17.89 11.64 -30.51
CA GLU A 809 17.55 11.35 -29.10
C GLU A 809 17.88 12.50 -28.12
N ARG A 810 18.59 13.55 -28.56
CA ARG A 810 19.05 14.68 -27.73
C ARG A 810 18.47 16.02 -28.16
N LEU A 811 17.54 16.04 -29.11
CA LEU A 811 16.89 17.28 -29.57
C LEU A 811 16.09 17.96 -28.44
N ASP A 812 15.56 17.18 -27.50
CA ASP A 812 14.90 17.74 -26.31
C ASP A 812 15.88 18.48 -25.39
N ILE A 813 17.13 18.00 -25.29
CA ILE A 813 18.19 18.69 -24.55
C ILE A 813 18.52 20.01 -25.23
N LYS A 814 18.64 20.01 -26.56
CA LYS A 814 18.88 21.22 -27.35
C LYS A 814 17.78 22.26 -27.10
N SER A 815 16.53 21.82 -27.19
CA SER A 815 15.34 22.66 -26.95
C SER A 815 15.32 23.22 -25.53
N TYR A 816 15.65 22.39 -24.54
CA TYR A 816 15.75 22.80 -23.15
C TYR A 816 16.84 23.87 -22.95
N LEU A 817 18.03 23.68 -23.51
CA LEU A 817 19.13 24.65 -23.43
C LEU A 817 18.79 26.00 -24.06
N VAL A 818 18.07 25.98 -25.19
CA VAL A 818 17.56 27.19 -25.85
C VAL A 818 16.60 27.94 -24.93
N GLY A 819 15.59 27.26 -24.39
CA GLY A 819 14.64 27.85 -23.45
C GLY A 819 15.34 28.43 -22.21
N GLN A 820 16.31 27.71 -21.65
CA GLN A 820 17.09 28.17 -20.51
C GLN A 820 17.97 29.38 -20.84
N LEU A 821 18.59 29.44 -22.02
CA LEU A 821 19.39 30.61 -22.42
C LEU A 821 18.53 31.88 -22.51
N ILE A 822 17.32 31.76 -23.05
CA ILE A 822 16.35 32.86 -23.12
C ILE A 822 15.92 33.28 -21.71
N GLU A 823 15.61 32.33 -20.84
CA GLU A 823 15.18 32.59 -19.46
C GLU A 823 16.27 33.32 -18.64
N ILE A 824 17.53 32.90 -18.75
CA ILE A 824 18.60 33.38 -17.86
C ILE A 824 19.39 34.59 -18.39
N ASP A 825 19.51 34.77 -19.72
CA ASP A 825 20.38 35.81 -20.31
C ASP A 825 20.02 36.24 -21.75
N LEU A 826 18.73 36.39 -22.09
CA LEU A 826 18.32 36.82 -23.43
C LEU A 826 18.99 38.12 -23.91
N LYS A 827 19.04 39.15 -23.06
CA LYS A 827 19.52 40.49 -23.46
C LYS A 827 20.94 40.47 -24.04
N ASN A 828 21.84 39.69 -23.45
CA ASN A 828 23.24 39.62 -23.90
C ASN A 828 23.41 38.66 -25.09
N ASN A 829 22.52 37.70 -25.26
CA ASN A 829 22.61 36.66 -26.29
C ASN A 829 21.60 36.86 -27.43
N LEU A 830 20.92 38.01 -27.47
CA LEU A 830 19.91 38.32 -28.48
C LEU A 830 20.43 38.19 -29.92
N PRO A 831 21.62 38.71 -30.29
CA PRO A 831 22.15 38.51 -31.65
C PRO A 831 22.34 37.03 -32.00
N PHE A 832 22.81 36.23 -31.03
CA PHE A 832 22.96 34.79 -31.21
C PHE A 832 21.62 34.08 -31.35
N ILE A 833 20.62 34.38 -30.51
CA ILE A 833 19.27 33.80 -30.62
C ILE A 833 18.64 34.13 -31.98
N LYS A 834 18.79 35.37 -32.46
CA LYS A 834 18.31 35.78 -33.80
C LYS A 834 18.99 34.99 -34.92
N GLN A 835 20.29 34.73 -34.81
CA GLN A 835 21.03 33.96 -35.80
C GLN A 835 20.70 32.46 -35.74
N LEU A 836 20.68 31.88 -34.53
CA LEU A 836 20.33 30.48 -34.30
C LEU A 836 18.95 30.15 -34.87
N TYR A 837 17.98 31.05 -34.75
CA TYR A 837 16.66 30.90 -35.35
C TYR A 837 16.72 30.78 -36.89
N LEU A 838 17.55 31.58 -37.56
CA LEU A 838 17.74 31.50 -39.01
C LEU A 838 18.43 30.21 -39.43
N ASP A 839 19.49 29.87 -38.72
CA ASP A 839 20.31 28.70 -39.05
C ASP A 839 19.54 27.39 -38.83
N SER A 840 18.46 27.43 -38.05
CA SER A 840 17.62 26.28 -37.70
C SER A 840 16.42 26.07 -38.63
N TYR A 841 16.47 26.52 -39.90
CA TYR A 841 15.36 26.36 -40.86
C TYR A 841 14.82 24.92 -40.96
N SER A 842 15.71 23.92 -40.94
CA SER A 842 15.34 22.50 -40.99
C SER A 842 15.08 21.86 -39.61
N ASP A 843 15.26 22.61 -38.52
CA ASP A 843 15.07 22.19 -37.13
C ASP A 843 13.96 23.01 -36.47
N THR A 844 12.73 22.64 -36.83
CA THR A 844 11.51 23.33 -36.38
C THR A 844 11.32 23.22 -34.86
N GLN A 845 11.92 22.22 -34.21
CA GLN A 845 11.88 22.07 -32.75
C GLN A 845 12.69 23.17 -32.05
N THR A 846 13.90 23.45 -32.53
CA THR A 846 14.72 24.57 -32.02
C THR A 846 14.04 25.92 -32.25
N GLN A 847 13.49 26.15 -33.44
CA GLN A 847 12.75 27.38 -33.75
C GLN A 847 11.54 27.54 -32.81
N THR A 848 10.79 26.46 -32.58
CA THR A 848 9.64 26.44 -31.66
C THR A 848 10.08 26.75 -30.22
N ALA A 849 11.17 26.14 -29.74
CA ALA A 849 11.71 26.40 -28.40
C ALA A 849 12.14 27.86 -28.20
N ILE A 850 12.65 28.53 -29.25
CA ILE A 850 12.97 29.97 -29.20
C ILE A 850 11.67 30.78 -29.02
N LEU A 851 10.66 30.51 -29.85
CA LEU A 851 9.39 31.23 -29.79
C LEU A 851 8.68 31.00 -28.44
N ASP A 852 8.68 29.76 -27.95
CA ASP A 852 8.17 29.39 -26.62
C ASP A 852 8.83 30.22 -25.52
N GLY A 853 10.18 30.22 -25.46
CA GLY A 853 10.91 30.99 -24.44
C GLY A 853 10.61 32.50 -24.50
N LEU A 854 10.46 33.06 -25.70
CA LEU A 854 10.09 34.47 -25.88
C LEU A 854 8.66 34.76 -25.42
N PHE A 855 7.69 33.89 -25.74
CA PHE A 855 6.31 34.02 -25.29
C PHE A 855 6.16 33.75 -23.78
N GLU A 856 6.96 32.88 -23.18
CA GLU A 856 6.94 32.61 -21.73
C GLU A 856 7.53 33.74 -20.87
N SER A 857 8.39 34.58 -21.45
CA SER A 857 9.01 35.70 -20.76
C SER A 857 8.02 36.78 -20.27
N ASN A 858 6.78 36.75 -20.76
CA ASN A 858 5.73 37.74 -20.46
C ASN A 858 6.22 39.20 -20.60
N ASN A 859 7.00 39.48 -21.65
CA ASN A 859 7.51 40.81 -21.97
C ASN A 859 7.09 41.24 -23.39
N LYS A 860 6.60 42.47 -23.53
CA LYS A 860 6.13 43.05 -24.80
C LYS A 860 7.23 43.12 -25.88
N GLU A 861 8.46 43.46 -25.50
CA GLU A 861 9.60 43.52 -26.42
C GLU A 861 9.91 42.14 -27.00
N ASN A 862 9.86 41.11 -26.15
CA ASN A 862 10.10 39.72 -26.56
C ASN A 862 8.97 39.17 -27.46
N TYR A 863 7.73 39.61 -27.25
CA TYR A 863 6.62 39.25 -28.13
C TYR A 863 6.78 39.88 -29.52
N ASN A 864 7.20 41.15 -29.58
CA ASN A 864 7.50 41.82 -30.84
C ASN A 864 8.66 41.13 -31.57
N LEU A 865 9.69 40.72 -30.83
CA LEU A 865 10.81 39.95 -31.36
C LEU A 865 10.35 38.59 -31.92
N ALA A 866 9.50 37.85 -31.20
CA ALA A 866 8.95 36.59 -31.69
C ALA A 866 8.20 36.80 -33.02
N LEU A 867 7.40 37.86 -33.14
CA LEU A 867 6.73 38.22 -34.39
C LEU A 867 7.69 38.59 -35.52
N GLU A 868 8.79 39.29 -35.22
CA GLU A 868 9.87 39.61 -36.19
C GLU A 868 10.52 38.33 -36.71
N LEU A 869 10.78 37.36 -35.82
CA LEU A 869 11.36 36.07 -36.18
C LEU A 869 10.41 35.24 -37.05
N MET A 870 9.14 35.13 -36.65
CA MET A 870 8.09 34.43 -37.41
C MET A 870 7.86 35.02 -38.80
N GLU A 871 8.02 36.34 -38.98
CA GLU A 871 7.85 37.01 -40.28
C GLU A 871 8.98 36.66 -41.25
N ARG A 872 10.18 36.47 -40.71
CA ARG A 872 11.37 36.14 -41.49
C ARG A 872 11.41 34.66 -41.86
N ASP A 873 11.05 33.80 -40.92
CA ASP A 873 10.96 32.36 -41.14
C ASP A 873 9.97 31.75 -40.14
N LEU A 874 9.07 30.88 -40.59
CA LEU A 874 7.95 30.41 -39.77
C LEU A 874 8.02 28.89 -39.58
N PRO A 875 8.21 28.38 -38.35
CA PRO A 875 8.36 26.96 -38.11
C PRO A 875 7.05 26.19 -38.34
N LEU A 876 7.13 25.09 -39.09
CA LEU A 876 6.00 24.19 -39.35
C LEU A 876 6.20 22.91 -38.51
N GLY A 877 5.50 22.82 -37.38
CA GLY A 877 5.66 21.74 -36.40
C GLY A 877 4.66 21.83 -35.23
N SER A 878 5.00 21.26 -34.08
CA SER A 878 4.16 21.28 -32.86
C SER A 878 4.15 22.68 -32.20
N VAL A 879 3.48 23.64 -32.82
CA VAL A 879 3.44 25.05 -32.41
C VAL A 879 2.28 25.40 -31.49
N SER A 880 1.43 24.43 -31.15
CA SER A 880 0.23 24.67 -30.35
C SER A 880 0.56 25.12 -28.93
N SER A 881 1.56 24.51 -28.27
CA SER A 881 1.96 24.81 -26.89
C SER A 881 2.29 26.29 -26.66
N MET A 882 2.93 26.97 -27.61
CA MET A 882 3.41 28.35 -27.46
C MET A 882 2.29 29.37 -27.20
N PHE A 883 1.08 29.06 -27.65
CA PHE A 883 -0.09 29.93 -27.48
C PHE A 883 -0.88 29.62 -26.20
N TYR A 884 -0.66 28.45 -25.59
CA TYR A 884 -1.33 27.98 -24.36
C TYR A 884 -0.35 27.91 -23.20
N ASN A 885 -0.38 28.88 -22.29
CA ASN A 885 0.52 28.88 -21.13
C ASN A 885 -0.15 28.16 -19.95
N TYR A 886 0.13 26.86 -19.80
CA TYR A 886 -0.51 26.00 -18.78
C TYR A 886 0.13 26.13 -17.39
N TYR A 887 1.35 26.67 -17.26
CA TYR A 887 2.18 26.51 -16.06
C TYR A 887 2.59 27.82 -15.35
N ARG A 888 2.45 28.99 -15.99
CA ARG A 888 2.75 30.31 -15.39
C ARG A 888 1.53 31.23 -15.45
N LYS A 889 1.45 32.23 -14.56
CA LYS A 889 0.34 33.21 -14.53
C LYS A 889 0.28 33.96 -15.86
N ASP A 890 -0.61 33.52 -16.76
CA ASP A 890 -0.83 34.10 -18.09
C ASP A 890 -1.41 35.52 -17.98
N SER A 891 -0.80 36.50 -18.65
CA SER A 891 -1.44 37.79 -18.91
C SER A 891 -2.02 37.79 -20.32
N LEU A 892 -3.30 37.39 -20.44
CA LEU A 892 -4.07 37.53 -21.69
C LEU A 892 -4.01 38.97 -22.25
N GLN A 893 -3.85 39.97 -21.37
CA GLN A 893 -3.65 41.36 -21.75
C GLN A 893 -2.36 41.57 -22.56
N LEU A 894 -1.28 40.88 -22.22
CA LEU A 894 -0.03 40.97 -22.98
C LEU A 894 -0.14 40.24 -24.31
N LYS A 895 -0.74 39.04 -24.33
CA LYS A 895 -1.00 38.29 -25.58
C LYS A 895 -1.90 39.06 -26.55
N ALA A 896 -2.74 39.96 -26.05
CA ALA A 896 -3.52 40.87 -26.88
C ALA A 896 -2.67 41.73 -27.84
N THR A 897 -1.44 42.04 -27.45
CA THR A 897 -0.52 42.87 -28.26
C THR A 897 -0.04 42.18 -29.53
N LEU A 898 -0.17 40.84 -29.62
CA LEU A 898 0.18 40.07 -30.82
C LEU A 898 -0.78 40.35 -31.99
N PHE A 899 -1.99 40.82 -31.67
CA PHE A 899 -3.03 41.05 -32.65
C PHE A 899 -3.04 42.51 -33.12
N PRO A 900 -3.30 42.75 -34.42
CA PRO A 900 -3.74 41.77 -35.41
C PRO A 900 -2.63 41.12 -36.24
N LYS A 901 -1.36 41.50 -36.02
CA LYS A 901 -0.23 41.06 -36.86
C LYS A 901 -0.11 39.54 -36.92
N ILE A 902 -0.23 38.86 -35.78
CA ILE A 902 -0.09 37.39 -35.73
C ILE A 902 -1.16 36.63 -36.54
N LEU A 903 -2.29 37.26 -36.88
CA LEU A 903 -3.32 36.63 -37.70
C LEU A 903 -2.91 36.42 -39.16
N GLU A 904 -1.82 37.04 -39.62
CA GLU A 904 -1.29 36.80 -40.97
C GLU A 904 -0.95 35.30 -41.17
N TYR A 905 -0.53 34.63 -40.09
CA TYR A 905 -0.19 33.20 -40.09
C TYR A 905 -1.40 32.28 -39.90
N SER A 906 -2.61 32.81 -39.71
CA SER A 906 -3.81 31.99 -39.51
C SER A 906 -4.26 31.22 -40.76
N THR A 907 -3.66 31.48 -41.91
CA THR A 907 -3.87 30.69 -43.14
C THR A 907 -3.19 29.32 -43.09
N ILE A 908 -2.22 29.15 -42.19
CA ILE A 908 -1.38 27.96 -42.05
C ILE A 908 -2.04 26.98 -41.06
N SER A 909 -2.12 25.70 -41.43
CA SER A 909 -2.87 24.67 -40.71
C SER A 909 -2.54 24.57 -39.23
N GLU A 910 -1.25 24.55 -38.91
CA GLU A 910 -0.67 24.34 -37.59
C GLU A 910 -0.96 25.53 -36.65
N TYR A 911 -1.07 26.74 -37.21
CA TYR A 911 -1.30 27.99 -36.47
C TYR A 911 -2.75 28.41 -36.40
N LYS A 912 -3.57 28.01 -37.38
CA LYS A 912 -4.96 28.45 -37.53
C LYS A 912 -5.76 28.31 -36.25
N GLN A 913 -5.83 27.08 -35.72
CA GLN A 913 -6.68 26.80 -34.55
C GLN A 913 -6.15 27.43 -33.26
N PRO A 914 -4.86 27.31 -32.90
CA PRO A 914 -4.31 27.98 -31.72
C PRO A 914 -4.49 29.50 -31.73
N LEU A 915 -4.29 30.16 -32.88
CA LEU A 915 -4.43 31.60 -33.00
C LEU A 915 -5.88 32.07 -32.90
N TYR A 916 -6.82 31.35 -33.51
CA TYR A 916 -8.24 31.68 -33.38
C TYR A 916 -8.76 31.44 -31.96
N ASN A 917 -8.33 30.36 -31.30
CA ASN A 917 -8.65 30.11 -29.90
C ASN A 917 -8.13 31.24 -28.99
N LEU A 918 -6.87 31.66 -29.19
CA LEU A 918 -6.29 32.79 -28.46
C LEU A 918 -7.04 34.09 -28.76
N LEU A 919 -7.32 34.41 -30.03
CA LEU A 919 -8.06 35.61 -30.42
C LEU A 919 -9.44 35.67 -29.76
N ALA A 920 -10.16 34.55 -29.73
CA ALA A 920 -11.47 34.46 -29.09
C ALA A 920 -11.37 34.72 -27.58
N ARG A 921 -10.41 34.11 -26.88
CA ARG A 921 -10.18 34.34 -25.44
C ARG A 921 -9.87 35.80 -25.14
N VAL A 922 -8.95 36.41 -25.88
CA VAL A 922 -8.52 37.79 -25.67
C VAL A 922 -9.65 38.78 -26.00
N LYS A 923 -10.44 38.52 -27.05
CA LYS A 923 -11.64 39.29 -27.39
C LYS A 923 -12.68 39.21 -26.28
N ASP A 924 -12.97 38.02 -25.77
CA ASP A 924 -13.98 37.80 -24.73
C ASP A 924 -13.57 38.44 -23.40
N SER A 925 -12.26 38.52 -23.11
CA SER A 925 -11.71 39.31 -21.98
C SER A 925 -11.77 40.83 -22.19
N GLY A 926 -12.17 41.32 -23.36
CA GLY A 926 -12.29 42.76 -23.66
C GLY A 926 -10.98 43.47 -24.00
N TYR A 927 -9.85 42.75 -24.09
CA TYR A 927 -8.55 43.34 -24.42
C TYR A 927 -8.40 43.70 -25.91
N ILE A 928 -9.23 43.13 -26.78
CA ILE A 928 -9.28 43.42 -28.22
C ILE A 928 -10.70 43.77 -28.65
N LYS A 929 -10.84 44.78 -29.52
CA LYS A 929 -12.12 45.17 -30.14
C LYS A 929 -12.28 44.53 -31.51
N THR A 930 -13.53 44.36 -31.97
CA THR A 930 -13.86 43.85 -33.31
C THR A 930 -13.11 44.55 -34.45
N LYS A 931 -12.90 45.86 -34.34
CA LYS A 931 -12.16 46.65 -35.35
C LYS A 931 -10.75 46.11 -35.59
N SER A 932 -10.09 45.55 -34.57
CA SER A 932 -8.70 45.10 -34.65
C SER A 932 -8.51 43.95 -35.63
N TYR A 933 -9.47 43.03 -35.77
CA TYR A 933 -9.36 41.86 -36.67
C TYR A 933 -10.28 41.96 -37.90
N LYS A 934 -10.90 43.11 -38.16
CA LYS A 934 -11.84 43.32 -39.27
C LYS A 934 -11.24 43.02 -40.65
N LYS A 935 -9.94 43.25 -40.84
CA LYS A 935 -9.21 42.90 -42.08
C LYS A 935 -9.32 41.40 -42.42
N TYR A 936 -9.37 40.53 -41.41
CA TYR A 936 -9.43 39.07 -41.57
C TYR A 936 -10.86 38.51 -41.59
N LYS A 937 -11.88 39.38 -41.59
CA LYS A 937 -13.29 38.97 -41.53
C LYS A 937 -13.67 37.94 -42.61
N ASN A 938 -13.34 38.20 -43.87
CA ASN A 938 -13.71 37.31 -44.97
C ASN A 938 -13.03 35.94 -44.85
N GLN A 939 -11.78 35.92 -44.40
CA GLN A 939 -11.03 34.69 -44.11
C GLN A 939 -11.69 33.91 -42.97
N LEU A 940 -11.98 34.56 -41.84
CA LEU A 940 -12.67 33.95 -40.70
C LEU A 940 -14.03 33.35 -41.09
N ILE A 941 -14.80 34.07 -41.90
CA ILE A 941 -16.10 33.59 -42.41
C ILE A 941 -15.90 32.37 -43.33
N ASN A 942 -14.93 32.39 -44.23
CA ASN A 942 -14.67 31.28 -45.14
C ASN A 942 -14.15 30.04 -44.39
N ASP A 943 -13.19 30.22 -43.49
CA ASP A 943 -12.69 29.16 -42.61
C ASP A 943 -13.83 28.57 -41.77
N GLY A 944 -14.68 29.43 -41.19
CA GLY A 944 -15.87 28.99 -40.46
C GLY A 944 -16.85 28.20 -41.33
N LYS A 945 -17.10 28.60 -42.58
CA LYS A 945 -17.95 27.85 -43.51
C LYS A 945 -17.35 26.50 -43.89
N ILE A 946 -16.04 26.43 -44.05
CA ILE A 946 -15.32 25.16 -44.27
C ILE A 946 -15.51 24.26 -43.06
N GLU A 947 -15.41 24.81 -41.84
CA GLU A 947 -15.59 24.04 -40.61
C GLU A 947 -17.04 23.56 -40.42
N VAL A 948 -18.04 24.39 -40.76
CA VAL A 948 -19.44 23.95 -40.86
C VAL A 948 -19.59 22.79 -41.83
N LYS A 949 -18.99 22.87 -43.02
CA LYS A 949 -19.05 21.79 -44.03
C LYS A 949 -18.36 20.52 -43.55
N ARG A 950 -17.23 20.63 -42.83
CA ARG A 950 -16.53 19.50 -42.22
C ARG A 950 -17.38 18.83 -41.14
N SER A 951 -18.00 19.64 -40.27
CA SER A 951 -18.92 19.16 -39.24
C SER A 951 -20.10 18.41 -39.83
N LEU A 952 -20.65 18.86 -40.97
CA LEU A 952 -21.74 18.17 -41.68
C LEU A 952 -21.32 16.92 -42.46
N GLY A 953 -20.02 16.77 -42.77
CA GLY A 953 -19.49 15.69 -43.61
C GLY A 953 -18.89 14.50 -42.84
N ASN A 954 -18.68 14.63 -41.54
CA ASN A 954 -18.07 13.60 -40.71
C ASN A 954 -19.15 12.74 -40.03
N ASN A 955 -19.43 11.56 -40.60
CA ASN A 955 -20.23 10.49 -39.96
C ASN A 955 -19.39 9.56 -39.05
N SER A 956 -18.17 9.96 -38.64
CA SER A 956 -17.26 9.09 -37.88
C SER A 956 -17.04 9.61 -36.46
N TYR A 957 -17.41 8.77 -35.49
CA TYR A 957 -17.17 8.91 -34.05
C TYR A 957 -15.67 9.03 -33.73
N GLY A 958 -15.14 10.25 -33.77
CA GLY A 958 -13.78 10.59 -33.34
C GLY A 958 -13.82 11.57 -32.17
N TYR A 959 -13.53 11.07 -30.97
CA TYR A 959 -13.54 11.80 -29.71
C TYR A 959 -12.83 13.18 -29.74
N ASN A 960 -13.53 14.20 -29.22
CA ASN A 960 -13.06 15.38 -28.48
C ASN A 960 -12.09 16.44 -29.08
N SER A 961 -11.54 16.30 -30.29
CA SER A 961 -10.58 17.32 -30.79
C SER A 961 -11.19 18.52 -31.54
N TYR A 962 -12.40 18.43 -32.09
CA TYR A 962 -12.91 19.43 -33.07
C TYR A 962 -14.10 20.29 -32.58
N SER A 963 -14.81 19.90 -31.51
CA SER A 963 -16.01 20.60 -31.03
C SER A 963 -15.76 22.06 -30.59
N TYR A 964 -14.55 22.37 -30.11
CA TYR A 964 -14.21 23.74 -29.70
C TYR A 964 -13.88 24.67 -30.88
N SER A 965 -13.63 24.13 -32.08
CA SER A 965 -13.22 24.91 -33.25
C SER A 965 -14.37 25.75 -33.80
N LEU A 966 -15.55 25.14 -33.98
CA LEU A 966 -16.70 25.83 -34.55
C LEU A 966 -17.28 26.88 -33.57
N ALA A 967 -17.31 26.57 -32.27
CA ALA A 967 -17.67 27.54 -31.24
C ALA A 967 -16.74 28.78 -31.23
N THR A 968 -15.46 28.59 -31.51
CA THR A 968 -14.48 29.69 -31.65
C THR A 968 -14.82 30.58 -32.84
N PHE A 969 -15.14 30.00 -34.00
CA PHE A 969 -15.59 30.76 -35.17
C PHE A 969 -16.88 31.55 -34.91
N VAL A 970 -17.85 30.94 -34.24
CA VAL A 970 -19.09 31.62 -33.82
C VAL A 970 -18.78 32.90 -33.03
N ARG A 971 -17.88 32.84 -32.04
CA ARG A 971 -17.48 34.01 -31.23
C ARG A 971 -16.86 35.13 -32.06
N LEU A 972 -16.04 34.77 -33.05
CA LEU A 972 -15.28 35.73 -33.86
C LEU A 972 -16.10 36.36 -34.99
N ILE A 973 -17.00 35.58 -35.60
CA ILE A 973 -17.83 36.00 -36.75
C ILE A 973 -19.08 36.78 -36.30
N PHE A 974 -19.63 36.49 -35.12
CA PHE A 974 -20.89 37.09 -34.64
C PHE A 974 -20.98 38.63 -34.73
N PRO A 975 -19.92 39.42 -34.50
CA PRO A 975 -19.98 40.87 -34.70
C PRO A 975 -20.36 41.32 -36.12
N TYR A 976 -20.18 40.46 -37.13
CA TYR A 976 -20.48 40.73 -38.55
C TYR A 976 -21.80 40.10 -39.02
N ARG A 977 -22.59 39.48 -38.13
CA ARG A 977 -23.80 38.71 -38.44
C ARG A 977 -24.88 39.41 -39.29
N LYS A 978 -24.86 40.75 -39.40
CA LYS A 978 -25.80 41.52 -40.25
C LYS A 978 -25.34 41.63 -41.70
N GLU A 979 -24.12 41.20 -42.01
CA GLU A 979 -23.60 41.16 -43.37
C GLU A 979 -24.00 39.86 -44.08
N ARG A 980 -24.38 39.93 -45.37
CA ARG A 980 -24.84 38.77 -46.15
C ARG A 980 -23.90 37.57 -46.12
N SER A 981 -22.58 37.80 -46.15
CA SER A 981 -21.58 36.73 -46.13
C SER A 981 -21.52 35.97 -44.79
N ALA A 982 -21.76 36.66 -43.68
CA ALA A 982 -21.84 36.07 -42.33
C ALA A 982 -23.22 35.46 -42.05
N GLN A 983 -24.30 36.02 -42.60
CA GLN A 983 -25.64 35.43 -42.54
C GLN A 983 -25.65 34.02 -43.11
N ASP A 984 -25.06 33.82 -44.30
CA ASP A 984 -24.92 32.48 -44.90
C ASP A 984 -24.15 31.49 -44.01
N PHE A 985 -23.16 31.95 -43.22
CA PHE A 985 -22.48 31.10 -42.24
C PHE A 985 -23.43 30.67 -41.12
N PHE A 986 -24.16 31.61 -40.51
CA PHE A 986 -25.07 31.30 -39.40
C PHE A 986 -26.31 30.51 -39.84
N GLU A 987 -26.83 30.72 -41.05
CA GLU A 987 -27.92 29.92 -41.62
C GLU A 987 -27.50 28.45 -41.80
N LYS A 988 -26.28 28.22 -42.34
CA LYS A 988 -25.73 26.87 -42.50
C LYS A 988 -25.33 26.24 -41.17
N LEU A 989 -24.87 27.04 -40.21
CA LEU A 989 -24.54 26.59 -38.85
C LEU A 989 -25.74 25.90 -38.19
N LEU A 990 -26.98 26.34 -38.42
CA LEU A 990 -28.17 25.71 -37.83
C LEU A 990 -28.38 24.24 -38.24
N ASN A 991 -27.65 23.75 -39.25
CA ASN A 991 -27.75 22.39 -39.73
C ASN A 991 -26.74 21.43 -39.05
N VAL A 992 -25.70 21.93 -38.38
CA VAL A 992 -24.68 21.09 -37.73
C VAL A 992 -25.19 20.47 -36.42
N ASP A 993 -24.53 19.43 -35.94
CA ASP A 993 -24.83 18.77 -34.64
C ASP A 993 -23.80 19.09 -33.55
N ASP A 994 -22.92 20.07 -33.79
CA ASP A 994 -22.00 20.60 -32.77
C ASP A 994 -22.73 21.48 -31.74
N THR A 995 -23.16 20.86 -30.64
CA THR A 995 -23.90 21.51 -29.56
C THR A 995 -23.16 22.73 -28.98
N ASN A 996 -21.84 22.65 -28.76
CA ASN A 996 -21.06 23.76 -28.21
C ASN A 996 -21.14 25.01 -29.09
N ALA A 997 -21.03 24.85 -30.40
CA ALA A 997 -21.12 25.96 -31.36
C ALA A 997 -22.53 26.56 -31.41
N LEU A 998 -23.55 25.71 -31.45
CA LEU A 998 -24.96 26.12 -31.46
C LEU A 998 -25.35 26.88 -30.18
N VAL A 999 -24.98 26.35 -29.01
CA VAL A 999 -25.17 27.02 -27.72
C VAL A 999 -24.49 28.38 -27.71
N LYS A 1000 -23.25 28.46 -28.21
CA LYS A 1000 -22.55 29.75 -28.23
C LYS A 1000 -23.26 30.78 -29.10
N TYR A 1001 -23.83 30.35 -30.22
CA TYR A 1001 -24.61 31.24 -31.08
C TYR A 1001 -25.88 31.72 -30.38
N TYR A 1002 -26.59 30.81 -29.70
CA TYR A 1002 -27.78 31.13 -28.89
C TYR A 1002 -27.48 32.20 -27.83
N VAL A 1003 -26.41 32.03 -27.05
CA VAL A 1003 -26.03 32.98 -25.98
C VAL A 1003 -25.69 34.36 -26.56
N LEU A 1004 -25.01 34.40 -27.70
CA LEU A 1004 -24.65 35.66 -28.36
C LEU A 1004 -25.88 36.41 -28.91
N LEU A 1005 -26.84 35.70 -29.53
CA LEU A 1005 -28.12 36.29 -29.96
C LEU A 1005 -28.91 36.86 -28.77
N THR A 1006 -28.97 36.09 -27.67
CA THR A 1006 -29.62 36.49 -26.42
C THR A 1006 -28.97 37.74 -25.80
N LYS A 1007 -27.63 37.82 -25.86
CA LYS A 1007 -26.86 39.00 -25.42
C LYS A 1007 -27.18 40.21 -26.29
N ALA A 1008 -27.28 40.01 -27.61
CA ALA A 1008 -27.59 41.06 -28.59
C ALA A 1008 -29.05 41.51 -28.62
N LYS A 1009 -29.96 40.81 -27.92
CA LYS A 1009 -31.42 41.02 -27.96
C LYS A 1009 -32.01 40.81 -29.36
N GLU A 1010 -31.49 39.82 -30.08
CA GLU A 1010 -31.97 39.45 -31.42
C GLU A 1010 -32.89 38.23 -31.35
N ALA A 1011 -33.73 38.05 -32.38
CA ALA A 1011 -34.64 36.91 -32.46
C ALA A 1011 -33.84 35.60 -32.61
N ILE A 1012 -34.25 34.58 -31.87
CA ILE A 1012 -33.62 33.25 -31.88
C ILE A 1012 -34.31 32.41 -32.97
N PRO A 1013 -33.57 31.84 -33.94
CA PRO A 1013 -34.17 30.99 -34.97
C PRO A 1013 -34.89 29.77 -34.36
N ALA A 1014 -36.07 29.43 -34.87
CA ALA A 1014 -36.86 28.30 -34.37
C ALA A 1014 -36.10 26.97 -34.38
N LYS A 1015 -35.31 26.73 -35.44
CA LYS A 1015 -34.45 25.54 -35.56
C LYS A 1015 -33.38 25.45 -34.46
N LEU A 1016 -32.87 26.60 -34.00
CA LEU A 1016 -31.90 26.66 -32.91
C LEU A 1016 -32.56 26.34 -31.57
N THR A 1017 -33.78 26.82 -31.34
CA THR A 1017 -34.60 26.44 -30.18
C THR A 1017 -34.89 24.94 -30.18
N GLN A 1018 -35.29 24.38 -31.32
CA GLN A 1018 -35.61 22.96 -31.44
C GLN A 1018 -34.40 22.05 -31.13
N LYS A 1019 -33.20 22.38 -31.62
CA LYS A 1019 -31.99 21.58 -31.39
C LYS A 1019 -31.42 21.69 -29.96
N LEU A 1020 -31.74 22.76 -29.24
CA LEU A 1020 -31.05 23.09 -27.98
C LEU A 1020 -31.98 23.15 -26.77
N ILE A 1021 -33.15 23.76 -26.90
CA ILE A 1021 -34.12 23.93 -25.80
C ILE A 1021 -35.09 22.77 -25.75
N ASP A 1022 -35.58 22.32 -26.91
CA ASP A 1022 -36.55 21.22 -26.99
C ASP A 1022 -35.86 19.84 -26.94
N ASP A 1023 -34.53 19.79 -27.11
CA ASP A 1023 -33.74 18.59 -26.94
C ASP A 1023 -33.27 18.43 -25.49
N GLU A 1024 -33.64 17.31 -24.88
CA GLU A 1024 -33.39 17.04 -23.47
C GLU A 1024 -31.90 16.84 -23.15
N GLU A 1025 -31.04 16.42 -24.08
CA GLU A 1025 -29.61 16.21 -23.82
C GLU A 1025 -28.82 17.52 -23.95
N ASN A 1026 -29.29 18.47 -24.77
CA ASN A 1026 -28.57 19.71 -25.05
C ASN A 1026 -28.98 20.89 -24.14
N LEU A 1027 -30.16 20.84 -23.52
CA LEU A 1027 -30.73 21.94 -22.73
C LEU A 1027 -29.82 22.44 -21.60
N TYR A 1028 -29.12 21.54 -20.90
CA TYR A 1028 -28.27 21.91 -19.76
C TYR A 1028 -27.16 22.88 -20.17
N LEU A 1029 -26.54 22.65 -21.33
CA LEU A 1029 -25.39 23.42 -21.78
C LEU A 1029 -25.79 24.86 -22.13
N VAL A 1030 -27.01 25.05 -22.65
CA VAL A 1030 -27.59 26.39 -22.88
C VAL A 1030 -27.76 27.14 -21.56
N ILE A 1031 -28.30 26.46 -20.54
CA ILE A 1031 -28.57 27.04 -19.23
C ILE A 1031 -27.26 27.43 -18.53
N GLU A 1032 -26.25 26.56 -18.55
CA GLU A 1032 -24.92 26.81 -17.99
C GLU A 1032 -24.24 28.02 -18.65
N GLU A 1033 -24.15 28.04 -19.99
CA GLU A 1033 -23.52 29.15 -20.71
C GLU A 1033 -24.27 30.49 -20.56
N LEU A 1034 -25.60 30.46 -20.39
CA LEU A 1034 -26.39 31.67 -20.10
C LEU A 1034 -26.21 32.14 -18.66
N ASN A 1035 -26.05 31.23 -17.71
CA ASN A 1035 -25.73 31.56 -16.32
C ASN A 1035 -24.36 32.24 -16.23
N ASP A 1036 -23.34 31.67 -16.86
CA ASP A 1036 -21.99 32.23 -16.95
C ASP A 1036 -21.98 33.62 -17.60
N ALA A 1037 -22.83 33.81 -18.62
CA ALA A 1037 -23.01 35.10 -19.27
C ALA A 1037 -23.87 36.10 -18.48
N LYS A 1038 -24.42 35.72 -17.31
CA LYS A 1038 -25.38 36.50 -16.50
C LYS A 1038 -26.67 36.87 -17.25
N LEU A 1039 -27.13 35.98 -18.13
CA LEU A 1039 -28.30 36.16 -19.01
C LEU A 1039 -29.47 35.24 -18.66
N LEU A 1040 -29.35 34.39 -17.64
CA LEU A 1040 -30.37 33.40 -17.25
C LEU A 1040 -31.78 33.99 -17.06
N LYS A 1041 -31.90 35.20 -16.49
CA LYS A 1041 -33.20 35.89 -16.30
C LYS A 1041 -33.96 36.18 -17.61
N LYS A 1042 -33.30 36.09 -18.77
CA LYS A 1042 -33.93 36.27 -20.08
C LYS A 1042 -34.61 35.00 -20.62
N LEU A 1043 -34.38 33.84 -20.01
CA LEU A 1043 -35.06 32.57 -20.33
C LEU A 1043 -36.50 32.47 -19.77
N LYS A 1044 -37.00 33.50 -19.08
CA LYS A 1044 -38.36 33.51 -18.48
C LYS A 1044 -39.49 33.18 -19.46
N SER A 1045 -39.26 33.31 -20.76
CA SER A 1045 -40.22 32.96 -21.82
C SER A 1045 -40.46 31.45 -22.00
N PHE A 1046 -39.53 30.58 -21.57
CA PHE A 1046 -39.56 29.13 -21.87
C PHE A 1046 -40.12 28.25 -20.75
N LYS A 1047 -40.47 28.82 -19.58
CA LYS A 1047 -41.05 28.08 -18.43
C LYS A 1047 -40.28 26.79 -18.02
N ILE A 1048 -38.96 26.76 -18.20
CA ILE A 1048 -38.13 25.61 -17.81
C ILE A 1048 -38.06 25.52 -16.28
N ASN A 1049 -38.34 24.34 -15.73
CA ASN A 1049 -38.28 24.09 -14.29
C ASN A 1049 -36.99 23.33 -13.88
N GLN A 1050 -36.72 23.27 -12.57
CA GLN A 1050 -35.52 22.63 -12.04
C GLN A 1050 -35.42 21.13 -12.37
N GLN A 1051 -36.54 20.40 -12.44
CA GLN A 1051 -36.54 18.98 -12.76
C GLN A 1051 -36.14 18.72 -14.23
N GLN A 1052 -36.59 19.57 -15.16
CA GLN A 1052 -36.20 19.49 -16.57
C GLN A 1052 -34.71 19.74 -16.74
N PHE A 1053 -34.17 20.77 -16.08
CA PHE A 1053 -32.72 21.02 -16.09
C PHE A 1053 -31.93 19.88 -15.44
N ALA A 1054 -32.41 19.36 -14.30
CA ALA A 1054 -31.82 18.22 -13.62
C ALA A 1054 -31.70 16.98 -14.53
N LYS A 1055 -32.80 16.62 -15.21
CA LYS A 1055 -32.82 15.51 -16.18
C LYS A 1055 -31.80 15.75 -17.29
N SER A 1056 -31.81 16.93 -17.90
CA SER A 1056 -30.88 17.27 -19.00
C SER A 1056 -29.41 17.19 -18.59
N LYS A 1057 -29.06 17.80 -17.45
CA LYS A 1057 -27.68 17.78 -16.93
C LYS A 1057 -27.23 16.39 -16.51
N LEU A 1058 -28.17 15.54 -16.14
CA LEU A 1058 -27.88 14.16 -15.80
C LEU A 1058 -27.60 13.33 -17.06
N LEU A 1059 -28.46 13.43 -18.07
CA LEU A 1059 -28.33 12.69 -19.33
C LEU A 1059 -27.09 13.08 -20.14
N SER A 1060 -26.59 14.32 -20.00
CA SER A 1060 -25.38 14.77 -20.72
C SER A 1060 -24.15 13.88 -20.52
N ASP A 1061 -24.04 13.25 -19.35
CA ASP A 1061 -22.89 12.42 -18.98
C ASP A 1061 -23.31 10.98 -18.68
N ALA A 1062 -24.61 10.67 -18.70
CA ALA A 1062 -25.10 9.32 -18.48
C ALA A 1062 -24.75 8.48 -19.71
N ASN A 1063 -24.29 7.26 -19.47
CA ASN A 1063 -24.29 6.24 -20.51
C ASN A 1063 -25.76 5.92 -20.78
N PHE A 1064 -26.34 6.47 -21.84
CA PHE A 1064 -27.77 6.37 -22.16
C PHE A 1064 -27.91 6.43 -23.67
N GLU A 1065 -28.58 5.45 -24.26
CA GLU A 1065 -28.88 5.40 -25.68
C GLU A 1065 -30.36 5.70 -25.94
N LYS A 1066 -30.64 6.84 -26.57
CA LYS A 1066 -31.99 7.38 -26.74
C LYS A 1066 -32.93 6.45 -27.53
N GLU A 1067 -32.39 5.59 -28.39
CA GLU A 1067 -33.20 4.66 -29.18
C GLU A 1067 -33.62 3.38 -28.42
N THR A 1068 -32.88 2.98 -27.39
CA THR A 1068 -33.03 1.66 -26.73
C THR A 1068 -33.35 1.77 -25.24
N ASP A 1069 -32.85 2.80 -24.57
CA ASP A 1069 -32.98 2.97 -23.12
C ASP A 1069 -34.21 3.82 -22.74
N SER A 1070 -34.69 3.66 -21.51
CA SER A 1070 -35.77 4.50 -20.97
C SER A 1070 -35.38 5.20 -19.68
N VAL A 1071 -35.80 6.47 -19.53
CA VAL A 1071 -35.50 7.31 -18.36
C VAL A 1071 -36.80 7.69 -17.66
N GLN A 1072 -36.94 7.30 -16.40
CA GLN A 1072 -38.10 7.60 -15.58
C GLN A 1072 -37.70 8.51 -14.41
N PHE A 1073 -38.43 9.62 -14.20
CA PHE A 1073 -38.33 10.37 -12.94
C PHE A 1073 -39.05 9.60 -11.83
N LEU A 1074 -38.38 9.40 -10.70
CA LEU A 1074 -38.94 8.69 -9.55
C LEU A 1074 -39.58 9.68 -8.57
N PHE A 1075 -38.76 10.50 -7.91
CA PHE A 1075 -39.19 11.50 -6.94
C PHE A 1075 -38.04 12.49 -6.65
N LYS A 1076 -38.31 13.45 -5.77
CA LYS A 1076 -37.28 14.33 -5.19
C LYS A 1076 -37.28 14.23 -3.66
N ARG A 1077 -36.12 14.27 -3.03
CA ARG A 1077 -35.98 14.25 -1.56
C ARG A 1077 -35.15 15.44 -1.09
N GLU A 1078 -35.60 16.08 -0.02
CA GLU A 1078 -34.88 17.19 0.61
C GLU A 1078 -33.90 16.65 1.65
N PHE A 1079 -32.75 17.31 1.77
CA PHE A 1079 -31.74 16.99 2.78
C PHE A 1079 -30.97 18.25 3.18
N LYS A 1080 -30.23 18.18 4.28
CA LYS A 1080 -29.33 19.24 4.72
C LYS A 1080 -27.89 18.80 4.54
N THR A 1081 -27.06 19.68 3.99
CA THR A 1081 -25.63 19.41 3.87
C THR A 1081 -24.98 19.35 5.25
N ASP A 1082 -23.94 18.51 5.40
CA ASP A 1082 -23.17 18.44 6.64
C ASP A 1082 -22.44 19.78 6.88
N LYS A 1083 -21.61 20.20 5.92
CA LYS A 1083 -20.91 21.48 5.98
C LYS A 1083 -21.83 22.64 5.58
N GLY A 1084 -21.91 23.65 6.45
CA GLY A 1084 -22.66 24.89 6.23
C GLY A 1084 -24.19 24.77 6.37
N HIS A 1085 -24.71 23.58 6.71
CA HIS A 1085 -26.13 23.31 7.00
C HIS A 1085 -27.10 23.92 5.98
N LYS A 1086 -26.78 23.79 4.69
CA LYS A 1086 -27.59 24.35 3.61
C LYS A 1086 -28.72 23.37 3.27
N ASP A 1087 -29.92 23.89 3.04
CA ASP A 1087 -31.02 23.09 2.53
C ASP A 1087 -30.75 22.72 1.06
N ALA A 1088 -30.91 21.46 0.72
CA ALA A 1088 -30.67 20.91 -0.60
C ALA A 1088 -31.84 20.00 -1.02
N VAL A 1089 -31.95 19.75 -2.32
CA VAL A 1089 -32.92 18.82 -2.89
C VAL A 1089 -32.22 17.94 -3.90
N MET A 1090 -32.49 16.64 -3.84
CA MET A 1090 -32.01 15.63 -4.77
C MET A 1090 -33.16 15.14 -5.64
N TYR A 1091 -32.93 15.01 -6.94
CA TYR A 1091 -33.85 14.46 -7.92
C TYR A 1091 -33.35 13.07 -8.31
N PHE A 1092 -34.23 12.07 -8.23
CA PHE A 1092 -33.94 10.68 -8.57
C PHE A 1092 -34.59 10.29 -9.90
N PHE A 1093 -33.81 9.58 -10.70
CA PHE A 1093 -34.19 9.03 -12.00
C PHE A 1093 -33.80 7.55 -12.04
N LYS A 1094 -34.56 6.74 -12.76
CA LYS A 1094 -34.24 5.36 -13.11
C LYS A 1094 -33.92 5.31 -14.59
N ILE A 1095 -32.80 4.71 -14.95
CA ILE A 1095 -32.47 4.38 -16.34
C ILE A 1095 -32.54 2.87 -16.47
N ASP A 1096 -33.45 2.40 -17.31
CA ASP A 1096 -33.55 0.99 -17.68
C ASP A 1096 -32.78 0.80 -18.98
N LYS A 1097 -31.70 0.03 -18.90
CA LYS A 1097 -30.85 -0.31 -20.04
C LYS A 1097 -31.13 -1.69 -20.57
N ASP A 1098 -31.14 -1.84 -21.87
CA ASP A 1098 -31.14 -3.15 -22.52
C ASP A 1098 -29.71 -3.47 -23.01
N ASP A 1099 -28.97 -4.28 -22.23
CA ASP A 1099 -27.61 -4.71 -22.59
C ASP A 1099 -27.66 -6.10 -23.23
N ASP A 1100 -27.10 -6.23 -24.43
CA ASP A 1100 -27.08 -7.47 -25.22
C ASP A 1100 -26.43 -8.68 -24.51
N TYR A 1101 -25.59 -8.45 -23.49
CA TYR A 1101 -24.88 -9.49 -22.73
C TYR A 1101 -25.45 -9.70 -21.32
N SER A 1102 -25.83 -8.63 -20.61
CA SER A 1102 -26.32 -8.73 -19.21
C SER A 1102 -27.84 -8.67 -19.05
N GLY A 1103 -28.58 -8.45 -20.13
CA GLY A 1103 -30.03 -8.23 -20.11
C GLY A 1103 -30.39 -6.86 -19.52
N LYS A 1104 -31.63 -6.73 -19.03
CA LYS A 1104 -32.12 -5.45 -18.50
C LYS A 1104 -31.46 -5.07 -17.18
N VAL A 1105 -30.70 -3.97 -17.18
CA VAL A 1105 -30.06 -3.40 -15.99
C VAL A 1105 -30.82 -2.13 -15.58
N GLU A 1106 -31.24 -2.09 -14.31
CA GLU A 1106 -31.84 -0.90 -13.71
C GLU A 1106 -30.77 -0.12 -12.94
N ALA A 1107 -30.56 1.14 -13.29
CA ALA A 1107 -29.62 2.03 -12.62
C ALA A 1107 -30.32 3.27 -12.04
N LEU A 1108 -30.01 3.59 -10.79
CA LEU A 1108 -30.42 4.83 -10.13
C LEU A 1108 -29.46 5.95 -10.51
N HIS A 1109 -30.02 7.00 -11.08
CA HIS A 1109 -29.33 8.21 -11.44
C HIS A 1109 -29.86 9.37 -10.60
N TYR A 1110 -28.98 10.25 -10.14
CA TYR A 1110 -29.39 11.33 -9.24
C TYR A 1110 -28.58 12.60 -9.46
N ILE A 1111 -29.22 13.74 -9.17
CA ILE A 1111 -28.58 15.06 -9.16
C ILE A 1111 -29.22 15.92 -8.08
N SER A 1112 -28.40 16.69 -7.38
CA SER A 1112 -28.84 17.53 -6.26
C SER A 1112 -28.41 18.97 -6.41
N PHE A 1113 -29.16 19.87 -5.79
CA PHE A 1113 -28.94 21.32 -5.83
C PHE A 1113 -29.13 21.93 -4.45
N ILE A 1114 -28.33 22.94 -4.12
CA ILE A 1114 -28.58 23.78 -2.94
C ILE A 1114 -29.79 24.66 -3.23
N LYS A 1115 -30.75 24.72 -2.31
CA LYS A 1115 -31.95 25.53 -2.49
C LYS A 1115 -31.57 27.02 -2.57
N PRO A 1116 -32.13 27.76 -3.55
CA PRO A 1116 -31.93 29.20 -3.65
C PRO A 1116 -32.74 29.92 -2.56
N LYS A 1117 -32.38 31.18 -2.29
CA LYS A 1117 -33.17 32.04 -1.38
C LYS A 1117 -34.57 32.35 -1.96
N ASP A 1118 -34.66 32.48 -3.28
CA ASP A 1118 -35.91 32.65 -4.02
C ASP A 1118 -36.29 31.31 -4.66
N PRO A 1119 -37.37 30.64 -4.20
CA PRO A 1119 -37.80 29.34 -4.75
C PRO A 1119 -38.17 29.35 -6.24
N THR A 1120 -38.34 30.53 -6.84
CA THR A 1120 -38.66 30.68 -8.26
C THR A 1120 -37.42 30.78 -9.15
N GLU A 1121 -36.22 30.85 -8.56
CA GLU A 1121 -34.95 30.90 -9.27
C GLU A 1121 -34.45 29.49 -9.65
N LEU A 1122 -33.98 29.34 -10.89
CA LEU A 1122 -33.35 28.11 -11.37
C LEU A 1122 -31.92 28.03 -10.84
N VAL A 1123 -31.56 26.93 -10.19
CA VAL A 1123 -30.19 26.67 -9.71
C VAL A 1123 -29.44 25.88 -10.76
N VAL A 1124 -28.35 26.46 -11.27
CA VAL A 1124 -27.54 25.87 -12.35
C VAL A 1124 -26.42 25.01 -11.78
N ASP A 1125 -25.75 25.48 -10.73
CA ASP A 1125 -24.66 24.75 -10.10
C ASP A 1125 -25.22 23.57 -9.29
N TYR A 1126 -24.93 22.34 -9.74
CA TYR A 1126 -25.28 21.14 -9.00
C TYR A 1126 -24.38 20.98 -7.77
N TYR A 1127 -24.94 20.40 -6.72
CA TYR A 1127 -24.24 20.10 -5.48
C TYR A 1127 -23.58 18.70 -5.52
N SER A 1128 -24.27 17.68 -5.99
CA SER A 1128 -23.76 16.32 -6.19
C SER A 1128 -24.55 15.62 -7.31
N LYS A 1129 -23.91 14.74 -8.08
CA LYS A 1129 -24.49 14.00 -9.20
C LYS A 1129 -23.91 12.58 -9.25
N SER A 1130 -24.71 11.62 -9.70
CA SER A 1130 -24.26 10.26 -10.01
C SER A 1130 -23.24 10.23 -11.15
N GLU A 1131 -22.39 9.20 -11.18
CA GLU A 1131 -21.49 8.93 -12.32
C GLU A 1131 -22.25 8.51 -13.58
N SER A 1132 -21.52 8.31 -14.69
CA SER A 1132 -22.09 8.00 -16.01
C SER A 1132 -22.90 6.71 -16.04
N TYR A 1133 -22.54 5.70 -15.24
CA TYR A 1133 -23.27 4.43 -15.15
C TYR A 1133 -24.40 4.43 -14.10
N GLY A 1134 -24.51 5.49 -13.29
CA GLY A 1134 -25.43 5.51 -12.15
C GLY A 1134 -25.04 4.50 -11.06
N THR A 1135 -25.95 4.26 -10.12
CA THR A 1135 -25.84 3.23 -9.08
C THR A 1135 -26.74 2.05 -9.48
N ILE A 1136 -26.18 0.89 -9.78
CA ILE A 1136 -26.94 -0.31 -10.12
C ILE A 1136 -27.86 -0.68 -8.95
N VAL A 1137 -29.13 -0.96 -9.23
CA VAL A 1137 -30.10 -1.38 -8.21
C VAL A 1137 -29.73 -2.76 -7.67
N ASP A 1138 -29.41 -2.81 -6.38
CA ASP A 1138 -29.19 -4.07 -5.68
C ASP A 1138 -30.53 -4.70 -5.30
N LYS A 1139 -30.87 -5.83 -5.92
CA LYS A 1139 -32.13 -6.54 -5.67
C LYS A 1139 -32.20 -7.23 -4.31
N THR A 1140 -31.10 -7.27 -3.56
CA THR A 1140 -31.02 -7.85 -2.22
C THR A 1140 -31.30 -6.83 -1.10
N LYS A 1141 -31.36 -5.53 -1.42
CA LYS A 1141 -31.65 -4.44 -0.48
C LYS A 1141 -33.00 -3.80 -0.79
N GLU A 1142 -33.65 -3.27 0.25
CA GLU A 1142 -34.83 -2.44 0.06
C GLU A 1142 -34.46 -1.16 -0.71
N LEU A 1143 -35.32 -0.74 -1.64
CA LEU A 1143 -35.02 0.39 -2.51
C LEU A 1143 -34.89 1.71 -1.72
N GLU A 1144 -35.65 1.84 -0.64
CA GLU A 1144 -35.57 2.98 0.29
C GLU A 1144 -34.25 3.08 1.05
N GLU A 1145 -33.62 1.94 1.35
CA GLU A 1145 -32.29 1.88 1.94
C GLU A 1145 -31.26 2.47 0.97
N GLN A 1146 -31.30 2.03 -0.29
CA GLN A 1146 -30.41 2.51 -1.36
C GLN A 1146 -30.58 4.01 -1.63
N TYR A 1147 -31.80 4.55 -1.61
CA TYR A 1147 -32.03 6.00 -1.71
C TYR A 1147 -31.41 6.79 -0.55
N THR A 1148 -31.46 6.21 0.65
CA THR A 1148 -30.90 6.83 1.85
C THR A 1148 -29.36 6.81 1.81
N GLU A 1149 -28.75 5.71 1.35
CA GLU A 1149 -27.31 5.61 1.10
C GLU A 1149 -26.83 6.69 0.10
N ILE A 1150 -27.54 6.84 -1.02
CA ILE A 1150 -27.25 7.87 -2.04
C ILE A 1150 -27.33 9.30 -1.47
N ILE A 1151 -28.33 9.58 -0.65
CA ILE A 1151 -28.48 10.92 -0.06
C ILE A 1151 -27.38 11.18 0.96
N ASN A 1152 -26.99 10.18 1.76
CA ASN A 1152 -25.90 10.35 2.70
C ASN A 1152 -24.57 10.63 1.98
N LEU A 1153 -24.28 9.96 0.86
CA LEU A 1153 -23.12 10.29 0.01
C LEU A 1153 -23.10 11.78 -0.39
N ALA A 1154 -24.28 12.37 -0.67
CA ALA A 1154 -24.36 13.81 -0.92
C ALA A 1154 -24.21 14.66 0.35
N ILE A 1155 -24.85 14.29 1.47
CA ILE A 1155 -24.74 15.00 2.75
C ILE A 1155 -23.26 15.17 3.14
N TYR A 1156 -22.48 14.11 2.99
CA TYR A 1156 -21.09 14.02 3.46
C TYR A 1156 -20.04 14.10 2.36
N LYS A 1157 -20.40 14.53 1.13
CA LYS A 1157 -19.51 14.58 -0.05
C LYS A 1157 -18.14 15.26 0.17
N ASP A 1158 -18.08 16.17 1.14
CA ASP A 1158 -16.90 16.97 1.50
C ASP A 1158 -16.08 16.33 2.64
N ARG A 1159 -16.38 15.08 3.03
CA ARG A 1159 -15.71 14.27 4.06
C ARG A 1159 -15.07 13.07 3.37
N GLU A 1160 -13.74 13.09 3.25
CA GLU A 1160 -12.99 12.12 2.42
C GLU A 1160 -13.08 10.69 2.95
N ARG A 1161 -13.15 10.50 4.28
CA ARG A 1161 -13.29 9.17 4.89
C ARG A 1161 -14.68 8.56 4.78
N VAL A 1162 -15.66 9.33 4.30
CA VAL A 1162 -17.05 8.90 4.14
C VAL A 1162 -17.42 8.73 2.67
N THR A 1163 -16.81 9.55 1.81
CA THR A 1163 -17.14 9.65 0.38
C THR A 1163 -16.14 8.88 -0.46
N PRO A 1164 -16.58 8.15 -1.50
CA PRO A 1164 -15.67 7.44 -2.39
C PRO A 1164 -14.68 8.37 -3.06
N SER A 1165 -13.41 7.99 -3.02
CA SER A 1165 -12.41 8.49 -3.99
C SER A 1165 -12.59 7.72 -5.30
N GLY A 1166 -12.25 8.32 -6.45
CA GLY A 1166 -12.38 7.67 -7.78
C GLY A 1166 -11.60 6.36 -7.99
N ASN A 1167 -10.87 5.90 -6.96
CA ASN A 1167 -10.22 4.59 -6.90
C ASN A 1167 -10.95 3.58 -5.97
N GLY A 1168 -12.16 3.89 -5.51
CA GLY A 1168 -13.02 2.97 -4.74
C GLY A 1168 -12.53 2.67 -3.31
N ASN A 1169 -11.83 3.59 -2.65
CA ASN A 1169 -11.11 3.29 -1.41
C ASN A 1169 -11.79 3.73 -0.10
N TYR A 1170 -13.00 4.31 -0.07
CA TYR A 1170 -13.72 4.60 1.19
C TYR A 1170 -15.23 4.59 0.93
N TYR A 1171 -15.96 3.68 1.58
CA TYR A 1171 -17.43 3.57 1.48
C TYR A 1171 -17.98 3.25 2.86
N ASP A 1172 -18.66 4.13 3.59
CA ASP A 1172 -19.28 3.81 4.90
C ASP A 1172 -20.81 3.64 4.82
N TYR A 1173 -21.33 3.40 3.61
CA TYR A 1173 -22.76 3.33 3.33
C TYR A 1173 -23.23 1.94 2.98
#